data_AF-A0A1S3AHY3-F1
#
_entry.id   AF-A0A1S3AHY3-F1
#
_cell.length_a   1.000
_cell.length_b   1.000
_cell.length_c   1.000
_cell.angle_alpha   90.00
_cell.angle_beta   90.00
_cell.angle_gamma   90.00
#
_symmetry.space_group_name_H-M   'P 1'
#
loop_
_entity.id
_entity.type
_entity.pdbx_description
1 polymer ?
#
loop_
_entity_poly.entity_id
_entity_poly.type
_entity_poly.pdbx_seq_one_letter_code
_entity_poly.pdbx_strand_id
1 'polypeptide(L)'
;MEKSRMNLPKGPDTLCFDKDEFMKEVFDVDHFVSDCRKRVQLEELRDDLELYYKLLKTAMVELINKDYADFVNLSTNLVGMDKAISQLSVPLGQLREEVLSLRSSVSEGIQAVDEQMSKQEDIRKKKMSVLRLIQVIRSVEKIEKILNSQSSKEISTLEENSPLLTGQILERIATEFNQLQFHAVQSKGMPLLDKVRPRIAGITAMLQQSLESLLLQGLQTSNVDIIRHCLRTYATIDKTRDAEALVGQILVKPYIDEVIGEQIVESHPDGLQIMYEKLLEFLPHHCCLLQEVTGGAISSEKCNTVPGYDFLVNSVWPEIVRGLEEKLPSLFNPGNPDVFHEKYTISMNFVRTFERQCGSQASVKRLRSHPAYHSFNNKWNLPVYFQIRFREIAGSLEAALTDALEDAPAGSLFCLLASHRTWSSMQRCWSDEMFLPLLVHRLWRLTLQILARYSVFVNELLLRPISNETTKETKKSLVTVSKDLSISQGSSEDQGSCPSETKAIVYISSTQLVYVVADLDKLQDQLPELLEIVKPKLEIIGFKNFSSISALQDSQMSLSACIPFLSERIIKNLSESCFSCLKSALEVPRLYRRTNKEVPTVASSYVDCALKPFYWLQSGQKDKLKQAIVQQWLEGALSESTHR
;
A
#
# COMPACT_ATOMS: atom_id res chain seq x y z
N MET A 1 26.87 88.92 -5.68
CA MET A 1 26.12 90.19 -5.75
C MET A 1 25.83 90.72 -4.33
N GLU A 2 26.84 90.80 -3.47
CA GLU A 2 26.94 91.95 -2.58
C GLU A 2 27.38 93.12 -3.46
N LYS A 3 26.62 94.22 -3.47
CA LYS A 3 27.06 95.52 -3.97
C LYS A 3 28.15 96.04 -3.04
N SER A 4 29.33 95.40 -3.10
CA SER A 4 30.48 95.79 -2.31
C SER A 4 31.05 97.04 -2.95
N ARG A 5 30.91 98.14 -2.21
CA ARG A 5 31.45 99.48 -2.47
C ARG A 5 32.68 99.39 -3.36
N MET A 6 32.60 100.01 -4.55
CA MET A 6 33.80 100.31 -5.34
C MET A 6 34.72 101.11 -4.41
N ASN A 7 35.72 100.42 -3.87
CA ASN A 7 36.71 100.98 -2.96
C ASN A 7 37.66 101.83 -3.80
N LEU A 8 37.17 102.99 -4.23
CA LEU A 8 38.03 104.03 -4.76
C LEU A 8 39.00 104.43 -3.64
N PRO A 9 40.27 104.68 -3.98
CA PRO A 9 41.26 105.05 -2.98
C PRO A 9 40.79 106.29 -2.23
N LYS A 10 40.86 106.26 -0.88
CA LYS A 10 40.56 107.41 -0.03
C LYS A 10 41.56 108.53 -0.38
N GLY A 11 41.12 109.49 -1.19
CA GLY A 11 41.97 110.66 -1.49
C GLY A 11 42.18 111.52 -0.22
N PRO A 12 43.18 112.42 -0.24
CA PRO A 12 43.57 113.20 0.94
C PRO A 12 42.40 113.93 1.60
N ASP A 13 42.41 114.03 2.93
CA ASP A 13 41.41 114.81 3.70
C ASP A 13 41.57 116.34 3.48
N THR A 14 42.61 116.77 2.76
CA THR A 14 42.90 118.16 2.42
C THR A 14 42.18 118.67 1.17
N LEU A 15 41.42 117.81 0.47
CA LEU A 15 40.77 118.19 -0.77
C LEU A 15 39.68 119.24 -0.53
N CYS A 16 39.65 120.27 -1.38
CA CYS A 16 38.70 121.37 -1.28
C CYS A 16 37.25 121.01 -1.70
N PHE A 17 36.98 119.77 -2.10
CA PHE A 17 35.69 119.29 -2.58
C PHE A 17 35.32 117.90 -2.03
N ASP A 18 34.03 117.61 -2.02
CA ASP A 18 33.51 116.28 -1.67
C ASP A 18 33.58 115.35 -2.90
N LYS A 19 34.17 114.16 -2.72
CA LYS A 19 34.37 113.17 -3.79
C LYS A 19 33.06 112.54 -4.24
N ASP A 20 32.08 112.47 -3.34
CA ASP A 20 30.78 111.87 -3.61
C ASP A 20 29.96 112.69 -4.61
N GLU A 21 30.37 113.94 -4.88
CA GLU A 21 29.78 114.79 -5.90
C GLU A 21 30.03 114.26 -7.33
N PHE A 22 31.18 113.62 -7.60
CA PHE A 22 31.47 112.95 -8.88
C PHE A 22 30.69 111.65 -9.09
N MET A 23 30.05 111.15 -8.04
CA MET A 23 29.25 109.92 -8.08
C MET A 23 27.75 110.22 -8.17
N LYS A 24 27.33 111.49 -8.15
CA LYS A 24 25.93 111.89 -8.36
C LYS A 24 25.54 111.65 -9.82
N GLU A 25 24.36 111.06 -10.06
CA GLU A 25 23.88 110.71 -11.41
C GLU A 25 23.65 111.92 -12.34
N VAL A 26 23.41 113.12 -11.78
CA VAL A 26 23.33 114.39 -12.51
C VAL A 26 24.36 115.36 -11.92
N PHE A 27 25.56 115.37 -12.50
CA PHE A 27 26.64 116.27 -12.12
C PHE A 27 26.62 117.53 -13.01
N ASP A 28 26.55 118.69 -12.37
CA ASP A 28 26.60 120.00 -13.03
C ASP A 28 27.95 120.67 -12.69
N VAL A 29 28.80 120.81 -13.73
CA VAL A 29 30.14 121.40 -13.65
C VAL A 29 30.06 122.86 -13.17
N ASP A 30 29.07 123.62 -13.64
CA ASP A 30 28.93 125.04 -13.31
C ASP A 30 28.50 125.23 -11.85
N HIS A 31 27.60 124.37 -11.37
CA HIS A 31 27.19 124.34 -9.96
C HIS A 31 28.36 123.91 -9.05
N PHE A 32 29.09 122.85 -9.43
CA PHE A 32 30.24 122.32 -8.67
C PHE A 32 31.36 123.36 -8.53
N VAL A 33 31.79 123.95 -9.64
CA VAL A 33 32.83 124.99 -9.63
C VAL A 33 32.35 126.23 -8.88
N SER A 34 31.07 126.62 -9.00
CA SER A 34 30.50 127.75 -8.24
C SER A 34 30.50 127.51 -6.73
N ASP A 35 30.13 126.32 -6.25
CA ASP A 35 30.14 125.99 -4.82
C ASP A 35 31.57 125.83 -4.26
N CYS A 36 32.52 125.33 -5.06
CA CYS A 36 33.93 125.24 -4.67
C CYS A 36 34.62 126.60 -4.66
N ARG A 37 34.31 127.49 -5.62
CA ARG A 37 34.84 128.86 -5.67
C ARG A 37 34.42 129.71 -4.46
N LYS A 38 33.28 129.40 -3.81
CA LYS A 38 32.90 130.03 -2.53
C LYS A 38 33.85 129.67 -1.39
N ARG A 39 34.51 128.52 -1.46
CA ARG A 39 35.37 127.97 -0.41
C ARG A 39 36.85 128.22 -0.67
N VAL A 40 37.30 128.14 -1.92
CA VAL A 40 38.72 128.00 -2.29
C VAL A 40 39.05 128.74 -3.61
N GLN A 41 40.32 129.15 -3.79
CA GLN A 41 40.80 129.75 -5.04
C GLN A 41 40.84 128.72 -6.18
N LEU A 42 40.64 129.16 -7.43
CA LEU A 42 40.53 128.27 -8.59
C LEU A 42 41.82 127.49 -8.88
N GLU A 43 42.97 128.06 -8.54
CA GLU A 43 44.26 127.39 -8.67
C GLU A 43 44.37 126.17 -7.76
N GLU A 44 43.96 126.29 -6.49
CA GLU A 44 43.96 125.19 -5.53
C GLU A 44 43.01 124.05 -5.95
N LEU A 45 41.82 124.38 -6.47
CA LEU A 45 40.88 123.39 -6.98
C LEU A 45 41.45 122.57 -8.16
N ARG A 46 42.15 123.23 -9.09
CA ARG A 46 42.77 122.56 -10.25
C ARG A 46 43.85 121.59 -9.78
N ASP A 47 44.72 122.05 -8.89
CA ASP A 47 45.86 121.27 -8.43
C ASP A 47 45.39 120.04 -7.62
N ASP A 48 44.33 120.18 -6.82
CA ASP A 48 43.66 119.09 -6.11
C ASP A 48 43.02 118.06 -7.05
N LEU A 49 42.35 118.50 -8.12
CA LEU A 49 41.76 117.62 -9.12
C LEU A 49 42.83 116.82 -9.88
N GLU A 50 43.95 117.46 -10.23
CA GLU A 50 45.05 116.78 -10.92
C GLU A 50 45.73 115.73 -10.03
N LEU A 51 45.87 116.04 -8.74
CA LEU A 51 46.37 115.08 -7.74
C LEU A 51 45.48 113.84 -7.67
N TYR A 52 44.16 114.04 -7.60
CA TYR A 52 43.20 112.93 -7.53
C TYR A 52 43.20 112.07 -8.80
N TYR A 53 43.28 112.69 -9.98
CA TYR A 53 43.40 111.97 -11.26
C TYR A 53 44.64 111.08 -11.34
N LYS A 54 45.80 111.58 -10.89
CA LYS A 54 47.05 110.79 -10.85
C LYS A 54 46.93 109.59 -9.93
N LEU A 55 46.25 109.75 -8.79
CA LEU A 55 46.06 108.69 -7.80
C LEU A 55 45.20 107.54 -8.38
N LEU A 56 44.09 107.88 -9.05
CA LEU A 56 43.21 106.91 -9.70
C LEU A 56 43.90 106.12 -10.82
N LYS A 57 44.70 106.80 -11.65
CA LYS A 57 45.43 106.16 -12.76
C LYS A 57 46.42 105.12 -12.27
N THR A 58 47.13 105.39 -11.17
CA THR A 58 48.09 104.46 -10.57
C THR A 58 47.40 103.22 -9.99
N ALA A 59 46.29 103.41 -9.26
CA ALA A 59 45.53 102.32 -8.66
C ALA A 59 44.97 101.33 -9.71
N MET A 60 44.56 101.83 -10.88
CA MET A 60 44.08 100.98 -11.97
C MET A 60 45.17 100.04 -12.51
N VAL A 61 46.40 100.54 -12.67
CA VAL A 61 47.53 99.76 -13.19
C VAL A 61 47.96 98.67 -12.20
N GLU A 62 47.95 98.98 -10.90
CA GLU A 62 48.29 98.01 -9.85
C GLU A 62 47.31 96.83 -9.81
N LEU A 63 46.01 97.11 -9.98
CA LEU A 63 44.97 96.08 -10.00
C LEU A 63 45.14 95.10 -11.19
N ILE A 64 45.45 95.61 -12.38
CA ILE A 64 45.69 94.79 -13.58
C ILE A 64 46.95 93.92 -13.40
N ASN A 65 48.03 94.49 -12.87
CA ASN A 65 49.29 93.77 -12.72
C ASN A 65 49.25 92.68 -11.64
N LYS A 66 48.41 92.85 -10.61
CA LYS A 66 48.31 91.92 -9.48
C LYS A 66 47.90 90.51 -9.92
N ASP A 67 46.91 90.41 -10.81
CA ASP A 67 46.31 89.12 -11.19
C ASP A 67 46.88 88.55 -12.50
N TYR A 68 47.76 89.29 -13.18
CA TYR A 68 48.36 88.87 -14.46
C TYR A 68 49.37 87.71 -14.28
N ALA A 69 50.17 87.74 -13.21
CA ALA A 69 51.22 86.76 -12.98
C ALA A 69 50.66 85.34 -12.72
N ASP A 70 49.56 85.24 -11.97
CA ASP A 70 48.95 83.96 -11.62
C ASP A 70 48.30 83.27 -12.83
N PHE A 71 47.64 84.04 -13.70
CA PHE A 71 47.05 83.52 -14.93
C PHE A 71 48.13 82.98 -15.89
N VAL A 72 49.24 83.71 -16.04
CA VAL A 72 50.36 83.28 -16.88
C VAL A 72 50.99 82.00 -16.32
N ASN A 73 51.23 81.91 -15.01
CA ASN A 73 51.80 80.72 -14.38
C ASN A 73 50.91 79.48 -14.52
N LEU A 74 49.58 79.61 -14.37
CA LEU A 74 48.67 78.48 -14.55
C LEU A 74 48.66 78.00 -16.00
N SER A 75 48.64 78.93 -16.96
CA SER A 75 48.68 78.60 -18.39
C SER A 75 49.97 77.90 -18.80
N THR A 76 51.12 78.31 -18.25
CA THR A 76 52.43 77.68 -18.53
C THR A 76 52.57 76.29 -17.92
N ASN A 77 52.03 76.05 -16.72
CA ASN A 77 52.07 74.72 -16.08
C ASN A 77 51.14 73.69 -16.75
N LEU A 78 50.00 74.13 -17.30
CA LEU A 78 49.14 73.28 -18.12
C LEU A 78 49.81 72.89 -19.44
N VAL A 79 50.58 73.80 -20.05
CA VAL A 79 51.39 73.57 -21.26
C VAL A 79 52.65 72.77 -20.91
N GLY A 80 52.47 71.48 -20.66
CA GLY A 80 53.56 70.57 -20.28
C GLY A 80 53.05 69.31 -19.57
N MET A 81 51.86 69.39 -18.99
CA MET A 81 51.23 68.25 -18.33
C MET A 81 50.94 67.11 -19.33
N ASP A 82 50.58 67.41 -20.57
CA ASP A 82 50.44 66.41 -21.65
C ASP A 82 51.74 65.63 -21.91
N LYS A 83 52.90 66.28 -21.80
CA LYS A 83 54.21 65.63 -21.92
C LYS A 83 54.49 64.71 -20.72
N ALA A 84 54.16 65.15 -19.51
CA ALA A 84 54.30 64.30 -18.32
C ALA A 84 53.34 63.09 -18.34
N ILE A 85 52.11 63.30 -18.80
CA ILE A 85 51.10 62.24 -18.96
C ILE A 85 51.55 61.24 -20.02
N SER A 86 52.05 61.70 -21.17
CA SER A 86 52.58 60.81 -22.21
C SER A 86 53.84 60.07 -21.78
N GLN A 87 54.72 60.69 -20.99
CA GLN A 87 55.88 60.05 -20.38
C GLN A 87 55.51 58.94 -19.39
N LEU A 88 54.35 58.99 -18.75
CA LEU A 88 53.83 57.93 -17.88
C LEU A 88 53.00 56.88 -18.63
N SER A 89 52.22 57.29 -19.64
CA SER A 89 51.33 56.39 -20.37
C SER A 89 52.09 55.33 -21.16
N VAL A 90 53.26 55.68 -21.72
CA VAL A 90 54.06 54.76 -22.54
C VAL A 90 54.67 53.64 -21.68
N PRO A 91 55.39 53.90 -20.57
CA PRO A 91 55.88 52.84 -19.69
C PRO A 91 54.77 52.00 -19.06
N LEU A 92 53.62 52.61 -18.70
CA LEU A 92 52.46 51.86 -18.21
C LEU A 92 51.86 50.94 -19.28
N GLY A 93 51.84 51.38 -20.54
CA GLY A 93 51.45 50.55 -21.67
C GLY A 93 52.40 49.38 -21.89
N GLN A 94 53.71 49.62 -21.85
CA GLN A 94 54.75 48.59 -21.96
C GLN A 94 54.67 47.58 -20.80
N LEU A 95 54.57 48.04 -19.56
CA LEU A 95 54.41 47.17 -18.39
C LEU A 95 53.14 46.31 -18.51
N ARG A 96 52.03 46.88 -18.99
CA ARG A 96 50.80 46.13 -19.24
C ARG A 96 51.02 45.03 -20.28
N GLU A 97 51.73 45.32 -21.37
CA GLU A 97 52.07 44.33 -22.40
C GLU A 97 53.00 43.24 -21.87
N GLU A 98 54.03 43.60 -21.10
CA GLU A 98 54.92 42.63 -20.43
C GLU A 98 54.15 41.73 -19.46
N VAL A 99 53.25 42.29 -18.64
CA VAL A 99 52.40 41.53 -17.72
C VAL A 99 51.45 40.60 -18.48
N LEU A 100 50.85 41.07 -19.58
CA LEU A 100 49.99 40.23 -20.43
C LEU A 100 50.78 39.10 -21.10
N SER A 101 51.98 39.40 -21.60
CA SER A 101 52.89 38.41 -22.17
C SER A 101 53.29 37.36 -21.13
N LEU A 102 53.72 37.79 -19.94
CA LEU A 102 54.07 36.91 -18.83
C LEU A 102 52.88 36.06 -18.39
N ARG A 103 51.68 36.65 -18.30
CA ARG A 103 50.45 35.91 -18.03
C ARG A 103 50.16 34.85 -19.09
N SER A 104 50.37 35.15 -20.38
CA SER A 104 50.22 34.18 -21.47
C SER A 104 51.22 33.03 -21.30
N SER A 105 52.50 33.34 -21.11
CA SER A 105 53.54 32.32 -20.91
C SER A 105 53.30 31.45 -19.69
N VAL A 106 52.81 32.02 -18.58
CA VAL A 106 52.43 31.25 -17.38
C VAL A 106 51.21 30.38 -17.66
N SER A 107 50.22 30.88 -18.38
CA SER A 107 49.00 30.13 -18.72
C SER A 107 49.30 28.97 -19.67
N GLU A 108 50.17 29.18 -20.66
CA GLU A 108 50.72 28.13 -21.53
C GLU A 108 51.50 27.08 -20.73
N GLY A 109 52.32 27.52 -19.75
CA GLY A 109 53.02 26.63 -18.84
C GLY A 109 52.09 25.77 -17.99
N ILE A 110 51.02 26.37 -17.43
CA ILE A 110 49.99 25.65 -16.66
C ILE A 110 49.28 24.63 -17.56
N GLN A 111 48.87 25.02 -18.77
CA GLN A 111 48.20 24.11 -19.70
C GLN A 111 49.11 22.93 -20.09
N ALA A 112 50.40 23.19 -20.34
CA ALA A 112 51.36 22.12 -20.64
C ALA A 112 51.54 21.15 -19.46
N VAL A 113 51.57 21.66 -18.22
CA VAL A 113 51.63 20.84 -17.01
C VAL A 113 50.35 20.01 -16.85
N ASP A 114 49.17 20.60 -17.04
CA ASP A 114 47.89 19.90 -16.95
C ASP A 114 47.77 18.78 -18.00
N GLU A 115 48.18 19.05 -19.24
CA GLU A 115 48.24 18.03 -20.30
C GLU A 115 49.19 16.89 -19.94
N GLN A 116 50.35 17.21 -19.35
CA GLN A 116 51.33 16.21 -18.94
C GLN A 116 50.83 15.39 -17.74
N MET A 117 50.15 16.04 -16.78
CA MET A 117 49.50 15.39 -15.64
C MET A 117 48.38 14.45 -16.11
N SER A 118 47.55 14.87 -17.06
CA SER A 118 46.51 14.02 -17.66
C SER A 118 47.13 12.82 -18.37
N LYS A 119 48.19 13.02 -19.17
CA LYS A 119 48.93 11.93 -19.82
C LYS A 119 49.52 10.97 -18.77
N GLN A 120 50.08 11.47 -17.68
CA GLN A 120 50.66 10.65 -16.62
C GLN A 120 49.59 9.81 -15.90
N GLU A 121 48.41 10.38 -15.66
CA GLU A 121 47.27 9.67 -15.06
C GLU A 121 46.74 8.58 -16.01
N ASP A 122 46.63 8.86 -17.30
CA ASP A 122 46.25 7.86 -18.30
C ASP A 122 47.27 6.72 -18.41
N ILE A 123 48.56 7.04 -18.38
CA ILE A 123 49.63 6.02 -18.35
C ILE A 123 49.55 5.20 -17.07
N ARG A 124 49.30 5.82 -15.91
CA ARG A 124 49.11 5.10 -14.64
C ARG A 124 47.93 4.15 -14.71
N LYS A 125 46.78 4.59 -15.22
CA LYS A 125 45.59 3.75 -15.42
C LYS A 125 45.90 2.57 -16.34
N LYS A 126 46.52 2.81 -17.51
CA LYS A 126 46.92 1.75 -18.45
C LYS A 126 47.89 0.76 -17.80
N LYS A 127 48.91 1.24 -17.08
CA LYS A 127 49.87 0.40 -16.34
C LYS A 127 49.16 -0.49 -15.32
N MET A 128 48.24 0.07 -14.53
CA MET A 128 47.48 -0.68 -13.53
C MET A 128 46.63 -1.77 -14.18
N SER A 129 45.96 -1.47 -15.30
CA SER A 129 45.17 -2.44 -16.05
C SER A 129 46.00 -3.59 -16.62
N VAL A 130 47.21 -3.31 -17.14
CA VAL A 130 48.13 -4.35 -17.61
C VAL A 130 48.60 -5.24 -16.47
N LEU A 131 48.97 -4.66 -15.32
CA LEU A 131 49.40 -5.43 -14.15
C LEU A 131 48.30 -6.36 -13.63
N ARG A 132 47.05 -5.89 -13.60
CA ARG A 132 45.88 -6.71 -13.23
C ARG A 132 45.67 -7.87 -14.20
N LEU A 133 45.82 -7.63 -15.49
CA LEU A 133 45.67 -8.66 -16.52
C LEU A 133 46.77 -9.72 -16.45
N ILE A 134 48.01 -9.32 -16.18
CA ILE A 134 49.11 -10.26 -15.91
C ILE A 134 48.75 -11.14 -14.70
N GLN A 135 48.17 -10.55 -13.65
CA GLN A 135 47.74 -11.31 -12.48
C GLN A 135 46.63 -12.31 -12.83
N VAL A 136 45.62 -11.91 -13.62
CA VAL A 136 44.56 -12.80 -14.12
C VAL A 136 45.16 -14.00 -14.87
N ILE A 137 46.09 -13.76 -15.80
CA ILE A 137 46.71 -14.83 -16.59
C ILE A 137 47.53 -15.77 -15.68
N ARG A 138 48.32 -15.22 -14.76
CA ARG A 138 49.09 -16.03 -13.80
C ARG A 138 48.20 -16.88 -12.89
N SER A 139 47.08 -16.33 -12.41
CA SER A 139 46.12 -17.07 -11.61
C SER A 139 45.45 -18.19 -12.41
N VAL A 140 45.08 -17.94 -13.68
CA VAL A 140 44.56 -18.97 -14.60
C VAL A 140 45.58 -20.09 -14.81
N GLU A 141 46.83 -19.76 -15.13
CA GLU A 141 47.91 -20.74 -15.34
C GLU A 141 48.21 -21.55 -14.08
N LYS A 142 48.19 -20.89 -12.91
CA LYS A 142 48.39 -21.55 -11.61
C LYS A 142 47.26 -22.54 -11.33
N ILE A 143 46.00 -22.16 -11.57
CA ILE A 143 44.85 -23.04 -11.38
C ILE A 143 44.90 -24.20 -12.37
N GLU A 144 45.14 -23.95 -13.66
CA GLU A 144 45.28 -25.01 -14.68
C GLU A 144 46.41 -25.99 -14.34
N LYS A 145 47.53 -25.49 -13.81
CA LYS A 145 48.65 -26.35 -13.38
C LYS A 145 48.27 -27.25 -12.20
N ILE A 146 47.55 -26.72 -11.21
CA ILE A 146 47.07 -27.50 -10.06
C ILE A 146 46.05 -28.54 -10.54
N LEU A 147 45.13 -28.16 -11.44
CA LEU A 147 44.10 -29.04 -11.98
C LEU A 147 44.68 -30.18 -12.84
N ASN A 148 45.61 -29.86 -13.76
CA ASN A 148 46.25 -30.86 -14.63
C ASN A 148 47.18 -31.82 -13.86
N SER A 149 47.73 -31.37 -12.73
CA SER A 149 48.51 -32.26 -11.85
C SER A 149 47.66 -33.32 -11.14
N GLN A 150 46.33 -33.14 -11.09
CA GLN A 150 45.39 -34.15 -10.60
C GLN A 150 44.98 -35.13 -11.70
N SER A 151 44.64 -34.64 -12.90
CA SER A 151 44.27 -35.52 -14.02
C SER A 151 45.42 -36.45 -14.45
N SER A 152 46.69 -36.04 -14.28
CA SER A 152 47.84 -36.88 -14.60
C SER A 152 48.12 -37.97 -13.56
N LYS A 153 47.61 -37.85 -12.34
CA LYS A 153 47.83 -38.81 -11.24
C LYS A 153 46.77 -39.91 -11.16
N GLU A 154 45.69 -39.81 -11.94
CA GLU A 154 44.68 -40.87 -12.07
C GLU A 154 45.18 -42.11 -12.84
N ILE A 155 46.38 -42.05 -13.45
CA ILE A 155 46.91 -43.13 -14.33
C ILE A 155 47.95 -44.02 -13.61
N SER A 156 48.40 -43.69 -12.39
CA SER A 156 49.37 -44.50 -11.64
C SER A 156 48.84 -44.98 -10.29
N THR A 157 48.19 -46.14 -10.32
CA THR A 157 48.11 -47.21 -9.30
C THR A 157 48.14 -46.87 -7.80
N LEU A 158 47.06 -47.31 -7.13
CA LEU A 158 47.07 -48.09 -5.87
C LEU A 158 47.63 -47.48 -4.58
N GLU A 159 47.54 -46.17 -4.37
CA GLU A 159 47.61 -45.60 -3.02
C GLU A 159 46.48 -44.58 -2.80
N GLU A 160 45.91 -44.61 -1.61
CA GLU A 160 44.73 -43.88 -1.13
C GLU A 160 44.68 -42.41 -1.60
N ASN A 161 43.97 -42.14 -2.70
CA ASN A 161 43.46 -40.79 -2.99
C ASN A 161 42.34 -40.50 -2.00
N SER A 162 42.69 -40.15 -0.75
CA SER A 162 41.68 -39.81 0.25
C SER A 162 40.85 -38.63 -0.29
N PRO A 163 39.50 -38.73 -0.31
CA PRO A 163 38.64 -37.66 -0.80
C PRO A 163 38.79 -36.35 0.00
N LEU A 164 39.37 -36.45 1.21
CA LEU A 164 39.80 -35.32 2.02
C LEU A 164 40.95 -34.52 1.39
N LEU A 165 41.93 -35.18 0.79
CA LEU A 165 43.05 -34.52 0.10
C LEU A 165 42.55 -33.75 -1.13
N THR A 166 41.62 -34.35 -1.88
CA THR A 166 40.95 -33.70 -3.01
C THR A 166 40.17 -32.47 -2.54
N GLY A 167 39.43 -32.55 -1.43
CA GLY A 167 38.73 -31.42 -0.82
C GLY A 167 39.66 -30.26 -0.41
N GLN A 168 40.80 -30.56 0.21
CA GLN A 168 41.79 -29.54 0.60
C GLN A 168 42.45 -28.84 -0.59
N ILE A 169 42.70 -29.57 -1.67
CA ILE A 169 43.24 -28.98 -2.90
C ILE A 169 42.19 -28.10 -3.58
N LEU A 170 40.92 -28.52 -3.57
CA LEU A 170 39.80 -27.76 -4.12
C LEU A 170 39.58 -26.44 -3.38
N GLU A 171 39.73 -26.43 -2.06
CA GLU A 171 39.66 -25.21 -1.25
C GLU A 171 40.77 -24.22 -1.64
N ARG A 172 42.01 -24.72 -1.84
CA ARG A 172 43.11 -23.89 -2.35
C ARG A 172 42.81 -23.34 -3.74
N ILE A 173 42.30 -24.18 -4.65
CA ILE A 173 41.88 -23.74 -5.99
C ILE A 173 40.79 -22.67 -5.89
N ALA A 174 39.82 -22.83 -5.00
CA ALA A 174 38.73 -21.90 -4.82
C ALA A 174 39.19 -20.52 -4.29
N THR A 175 40.16 -20.48 -3.37
CA THR A 175 40.75 -19.21 -2.93
C THR A 175 41.45 -18.46 -4.06
N GLU A 176 42.22 -19.17 -4.91
CA GLU A 176 42.86 -18.58 -6.09
C GLU A 176 41.84 -18.20 -7.16
N PHE A 177 40.77 -18.97 -7.30
CA PHE A 177 39.67 -18.69 -8.22
C PHE A 177 38.89 -17.43 -7.81
N ASN A 178 38.65 -17.23 -6.51
CA ASN A 178 38.01 -16.02 -6.02
C ASN A 178 38.88 -14.78 -6.26
N GLN A 179 40.21 -14.88 -6.02
CA GLN A 179 41.16 -13.83 -6.40
C GLN A 179 41.15 -13.54 -7.91
N LEU A 180 41.14 -14.58 -8.73
CA LEU A 180 41.01 -14.48 -10.18
C LEU A 180 39.72 -13.75 -10.57
N GLN A 181 38.59 -14.11 -9.97
CA GLN A 181 37.29 -13.49 -10.24
C GLN A 181 37.27 -12.01 -9.85
N PHE A 182 37.85 -11.64 -8.70
CA PHE A 182 38.02 -10.25 -8.28
C PHE A 182 38.81 -9.43 -9.29
N HIS A 183 39.96 -9.93 -9.74
CA HIS A 183 40.78 -9.25 -10.74
C HIS A 183 40.13 -9.20 -12.13
N ALA A 184 39.39 -10.24 -12.51
CA ALA A 184 38.65 -10.31 -13.77
C ALA A 184 37.51 -9.28 -13.81
N VAL A 185 36.74 -9.13 -12.73
CA VAL A 185 35.64 -8.14 -12.64
C VAL A 185 36.16 -6.70 -12.70
N GLN A 186 37.31 -6.41 -12.08
CA GLN A 186 37.93 -5.08 -12.16
C GLN A 186 38.54 -4.75 -13.53
N SER A 187 38.72 -5.75 -14.39
CA SER A 187 39.34 -5.61 -15.71
C SER A 187 38.31 -5.65 -16.85
N LYS A 188 37.02 -5.48 -16.53
CA LYS A 188 35.91 -5.46 -17.50
C LYS A 188 36.15 -4.39 -18.58
N GLY A 189 35.92 -4.77 -19.84
CA GLY A 189 36.07 -3.89 -21.01
C GLY A 189 37.42 -3.96 -21.73
N MET A 190 38.36 -4.78 -21.26
CA MET A 190 39.66 -4.98 -21.92
C MET A 190 39.57 -6.14 -22.95
N PRO A 191 39.99 -5.96 -24.22
CA PRO A 191 39.86 -6.98 -25.27
C PRO A 191 40.67 -8.26 -25.00
N LEU A 192 41.73 -8.17 -24.18
CA LEU A 192 42.52 -9.33 -23.81
C LEU A 192 41.80 -10.22 -22.79
N LEU A 193 40.91 -9.67 -21.97
CA LEU A 193 40.07 -10.45 -21.06
C LEU A 193 39.13 -11.36 -21.86
N ASP A 194 38.64 -10.90 -23.02
CA ASP A 194 37.73 -11.69 -23.88
C ASP A 194 38.41 -12.97 -24.40
N LYS A 195 39.73 -12.94 -24.61
CA LYS A 195 40.52 -14.13 -24.96
C LYS A 195 40.70 -15.10 -23.79
N VAL A 196 40.68 -14.61 -22.55
CA VAL A 196 40.87 -15.40 -21.33
C VAL A 196 39.55 -15.90 -20.75
N ARG A 197 38.41 -15.25 -21.06
CA ARG A 197 37.07 -15.67 -20.62
C ARG A 197 36.76 -17.15 -20.88
N PRO A 198 37.05 -17.73 -22.06
CA PRO A 198 36.80 -19.16 -22.31
C PRO A 198 37.61 -20.07 -21.37
N ARG A 199 38.87 -19.70 -21.06
CA ARG A 199 39.70 -20.45 -20.11
C ARG A 199 39.14 -20.38 -18.70
N ILE A 200 38.71 -19.19 -18.25
CA ILE A 200 38.05 -19.00 -16.95
C ILE A 200 36.76 -19.83 -16.88
N ALA A 201 35.96 -19.84 -17.95
CA ALA A 201 34.74 -20.64 -18.03
C ALA A 201 35.05 -22.15 -17.96
N GLY A 202 36.10 -22.62 -18.64
CA GLY A 202 36.56 -24.01 -18.54
C GLY A 202 36.99 -24.40 -17.14
N ILE A 203 37.80 -23.56 -16.46
CA ILE A 203 38.16 -23.76 -15.05
C ILE A 203 36.91 -23.81 -14.16
N THR A 204 35.96 -22.91 -14.38
CA THR A 204 34.71 -22.84 -13.61
C THR A 204 33.90 -24.13 -13.77
N ALA A 205 33.78 -24.64 -14.99
CA ALA A 205 33.04 -25.87 -15.28
C ALA A 205 33.71 -27.10 -14.66
N MET A 206 35.04 -27.22 -14.79
CA MET A 206 35.79 -28.30 -14.15
C MET A 206 35.64 -28.26 -12.63
N LEU A 207 35.78 -27.08 -12.02
CA LEU A 207 35.63 -26.89 -10.58
C LEU A 207 34.22 -27.28 -10.11
N GLN A 208 33.18 -26.89 -10.87
CA GLN A 208 31.79 -27.30 -10.58
C GLN A 208 31.60 -28.81 -10.68
N GLN A 209 32.12 -29.45 -11.73
CA GLN A 209 31.99 -30.90 -11.92
C GLN A 209 32.73 -31.70 -10.83
N SER A 210 33.92 -31.25 -10.44
CA SER A 210 34.69 -31.84 -9.34
C SER A 210 33.98 -31.66 -8.00
N LEU A 211 33.40 -30.48 -7.75
CA LEU A 211 32.62 -30.21 -6.54
C LEU A 211 31.34 -31.04 -6.47
N GLU A 212 30.62 -31.17 -7.59
CA GLU A 212 29.42 -32.00 -7.71
C GLU A 212 29.72 -33.47 -7.40
N SER A 213 30.78 -34.01 -8.00
CA SER A 213 31.24 -35.39 -7.76
C SER A 213 31.63 -35.60 -6.29
N LEU A 214 32.30 -34.62 -5.68
CA LEU A 214 32.72 -34.67 -4.27
C LEU A 214 31.52 -34.55 -3.31
N LEU A 215 30.51 -33.74 -3.66
CA LEU A 215 29.26 -33.64 -2.88
C LEU A 215 28.49 -34.96 -2.94
N LEU A 216 28.36 -35.54 -4.13
CA LEU A 216 27.74 -36.84 -4.35
C LEU A 216 28.41 -37.95 -3.52
N GLN A 217 29.74 -38.03 -3.59
CA GLN A 217 30.52 -38.97 -2.80
C GLN A 217 30.34 -38.72 -1.30
N GLY A 218 30.32 -37.46 -0.86
CA GLY A 218 30.09 -37.09 0.53
C GLY A 218 28.71 -37.53 1.05
N LEU A 219 27.66 -37.35 0.25
CA LEU A 219 26.30 -37.78 0.57
C LEU A 219 26.17 -39.32 0.61
N GLN A 220 26.75 -40.03 -0.35
CA GLN A 220 26.71 -41.51 -0.39
C GLN A 220 27.50 -42.15 0.76
N THR A 221 28.65 -41.59 1.11
CA THR A 221 29.51 -42.11 2.18
C THR A 221 29.12 -41.59 3.57
N SER A 222 28.13 -40.69 3.65
CA SER A 222 27.72 -40.01 4.90
C SER A 222 28.90 -39.36 5.67
N ASN A 223 29.93 -38.91 4.94
CA ASN A 223 31.14 -38.35 5.53
C ASN A 223 31.01 -36.83 5.71
N VAL A 224 30.85 -36.40 6.97
CA VAL A 224 30.66 -35.01 7.37
C VAL A 224 31.84 -34.12 6.94
N ASP A 225 33.07 -34.62 6.98
CA ASP A 225 34.25 -33.84 6.62
C ASP A 225 34.30 -33.53 5.12
N ILE A 226 34.00 -34.51 4.27
CA ILE A 226 33.95 -34.32 2.80
C ILE A 226 32.89 -33.28 2.44
N ILE A 227 31.68 -33.41 3.01
CA ILE A 227 30.58 -32.46 2.80
C ILE A 227 30.98 -31.06 3.28
N ARG A 228 31.61 -30.96 4.45
CA ARG A 228 32.06 -29.67 5.00
C ARG A 228 33.07 -28.97 4.10
N HIS A 229 34.08 -29.69 3.61
CA HIS A 229 35.05 -29.12 2.66
C HIS A 229 34.37 -28.72 1.36
N CYS A 230 33.46 -29.55 0.83
CA CYS A 230 32.68 -29.23 -0.36
C CYS A 230 31.90 -27.92 -0.22
N LEU A 231 31.10 -27.79 0.85
CA LEU A 231 30.26 -26.62 1.09
C LEU A 231 31.10 -25.36 1.37
N ARG A 232 32.22 -25.47 2.10
CA ARG A 232 33.15 -24.33 2.22
C ARG A 232 33.66 -23.88 0.87
N THR A 233 34.03 -24.83 0.02
CA THR A 233 34.55 -24.54 -1.32
C THR A 233 33.49 -23.85 -2.19
N TYR A 234 32.25 -24.35 -2.21
CA TYR A 234 31.13 -23.66 -2.87
C TYR A 234 30.87 -22.25 -2.32
N ALA A 235 30.94 -22.06 -1.01
CA ALA A 235 30.80 -20.74 -0.38
C ALA A 235 31.93 -19.79 -0.79
N THR A 236 33.17 -20.27 -0.85
CA THR A 236 34.32 -19.43 -1.27
C THR A 236 34.27 -19.00 -2.74
N ILE A 237 33.55 -19.75 -3.60
CA ILE A 237 33.35 -19.42 -5.03
C ILE A 237 32.05 -18.60 -5.24
N ASP A 238 31.32 -18.28 -4.16
CA ASP A 238 30.02 -17.59 -4.22
C ASP A 238 28.96 -18.34 -5.05
N LYS A 239 29.01 -19.68 -5.00
CA LYS A 239 28.09 -20.59 -5.70
C LYS A 239 27.28 -21.46 -4.73
N THR A 240 26.81 -20.85 -3.63
CA THR A 240 26.01 -21.55 -2.61
C THR A 240 24.70 -22.10 -3.18
N ARG A 241 24.03 -21.34 -4.06
CA ARG A 241 22.77 -21.73 -4.72
C ARG A 241 22.92 -22.95 -5.62
N ASP A 242 24.06 -23.10 -6.30
CA ASP A 242 24.31 -24.26 -7.17
C ASP A 242 24.36 -25.54 -6.33
N ALA A 243 25.01 -25.49 -5.17
CA ALA A 243 25.05 -26.62 -4.23
C ALA A 243 23.66 -26.93 -3.64
N GLU A 244 22.88 -25.91 -3.29
CA GLU A 244 21.50 -26.10 -2.82
C GLU A 244 20.62 -26.73 -3.91
N ALA A 245 20.71 -26.26 -5.15
CA ALA A 245 19.98 -26.83 -6.27
C ALA A 245 20.40 -28.29 -6.54
N LEU A 246 21.70 -28.58 -6.43
CA LEU A 246 22.24 -29.92 -6.62
C LEU A 246 21.71 -30.90 -5.57
N VAL A 247 21.71 -30.51 -4.29
CA VAL A 247 21.09 -31.30 -3.21
C VAL A 247 19.60 -31.52 -3.48
N GLY A 248 18.89 -30.47 -3.94
CA GLY A 248 17.49 -30.57 -4.34
C GLY A 248 17.27 -31.62 -5.43
N GLN A 249 18.11 -31.65 -6.46
CA GLN A 249 17.96 -32.57 -7.59
C GLN A 249 18.36 -34.02 -7.27
N ILE A 250 19.40 -34.21 -6.46
CA ILE A 250 20.01 -35.53 -6.24
C ILE A 250 19.40 -36.25 -5.04
N LEU A 251 19.12 -35.52 -3.96
CA LEU A 251 18.64 -36.12 -2.70
C LEU A 251 17.13 -35.96 -2.54
N VAL A 252 16.62 -34.74 -2.76
CA VAL A 252 15.22 -34.41 -2.45
C VAL A 252 14.30 -34.94 -3.55
N LYS A 253 14.54 -34.55 -4.81
CA LYS A 253 13.70 -34.90 -5.95
C LYS A 253 13.35 -36.39 -6.07
N PRO A 254 14.29 -37.36 -6.01
CA PRO A 254 13.92 -38.77 -6.14
C PRO A 254 13.02 -39.25 -4.99
N TYR A 255 13.24 -38.77 -3.77
CA TYR A 255 12.39 -39.10 -2.62
C TYR A 255 10.99 -38.48 -2.77
N ILE A 256 10.91 -37.22 -3.18
CA ILE A 256 9.63 -36.56 -3.50
C ILE A 256 8.91 -37.31 -4.61
N ASP A 257 9.66 -37.80 -5.60
CA ASP A 257 9.10 -38.52 -6.72
C ASP A 257 8.49 -39.87 -6.32
N GLU A 258 9.07 -40.53 -5.30
CA GLU A 258 8.60 -41.78 -4.71
C GLU A 258 7.40 -41.57 -3.76
N VAL A 259 7.42 -40.51 -2.95
CA VAL A 259 6.40 -40.26 -1.91
C VAL A 259 5.15 -39.59 -2.48
N ILE A 260 5.30 -38.65 -3.42
CA ILE A 260 4.17 -37.94 -4.02
C ILE A 260 3.64 -38.76 -5.19
N GLY A 261 2.57 -39.52 -4.94
CA GLY A 261 1.80 -40.23 -5.96
C GLY A 261 0.29 -40.15 -5.73
N GLU A 262 -0.47 -39.87 -6.79
CA GLU A 262 -1.95 -39.80 -6.74
C GLU A 262 -2.57 -41.06 -6.12
N GLN A 263 -1.99 -42.23 -6.40
CA GLN A 263 -2.48 -43.52 -5.92
C GLN A 263 -2.46 -43.64 -4.39
N ILE A 264 -1.51 -43.02 -3.69
CA ILE A 264 -1.40 -43.06 -2.22
C ILE A 264 -2.46 -42.16 -1.59
N VAL A 265 -2.77 -41.04 -2.25
CA VAL A 265 -3.75 -40.05 -1.78
C VAL A 265 -5.19 -40.52 -2.04
N GLU A 266 -5.46 -41.21 -3.14
CA GLU A 266 -6.81 -41.66 -3.50
C GLU A 266 -7.22 -42.98 -2.83
N SER A 267 -6.27 -43.83 -2.44
CA SER A 267 -6.56 -45.16 -1.88
C SER A 267 -6.90 -45.16 -0.39
N HIS A 268 -6.60 -44.08 0.33
CA HIS A 268 -6.85 -43.96 1.78
C HIS A 268 -7.52 -42.63 2.11
N PRO A 269 -8.53 -42.61 3.00
CA PRO A 269 -9.20 -41.37 3.42
C PRO A 269 -8.22 -40.35 4.02
N ASP A 270 -7.21 -40.81 4.77
CA ASP A 270 -6.15 -39.97 5.35
C ASP A 270 -4.86 -39.93 4.50
N GLY A 271 -4.93 -40.34 3.24
CA GLY A 271 -3.74 -40.52 2.37
C GLY A 271 -2.89 -39.26 2.22
N LEU A 272 -3.53 -38.08 2.21
CA LEU A 272 -2.84 -36.78 2.14
C LEU A 272 -2.04 -36.49 3.42
N GLN A 273 -2.62 -36.76 4.59
CA GLN A 273 -1.95 -36.52 5.86
C GLN A 273 -0.74 -37.45 6.04
N ILE A 274 -0.89 -38.74 5.73
CA ILE A 274 0.20 -39.71 5.77
C ILE A 274 1.33 -39.33 4.80
N MET A 275 0.99 -38.86 3.60
CA MET A 275 1.98 -38.36 2.64
C MET A 275 2.74 -37.16 3.22
N TYR A 276 2.06 -36.20 3.83
CA TYR A 276 2.72 -35.06 4.48
C TYR A 276 3.58 -35.46 5.66
N GLU A 277 3.17 -36.44 6.47
CA GLU A 277 3.97 -36.98 7.56
C GLU A 277 5.26 -37.60 7.04
N LYS A 278 5.21 -38.42 5.98
CA LYS A 278 6.40 -38.97 5.31
C LYS A 278 7.33 -37.87 4.77
N LEU A 279 6.77 -36.83 4.15
CA LEU A 279 7.54 -35.67 3.69
C LEU A 279 8.22 -34.91 4.85
N LEU A 280 7.58 -34.85 6.01
CA LEU A 280 8.15 -34.24 7.22
C LEU A 280 9.20 -35.15 7.87
N GLU A 281 9.08 -36.47 7.77
CA GLU A 281 10.08 -37.45 8.23
C GLU A 281 11.36 -37.42 7.41
N PHE A 282 11.29 -37.03 6.13
CA PHE A 282 12.47 -36.88 5.29
C PHE A 282 13.53 -35.95 5.88
N LEU A 283 13.10 -34.85 6.50
CA LEU A 283 13.99 -33.82 7.04
C LEU A 283 14.92 -34.34 8.15
N PRO A 284 14.43 -34.93 9.25
CA PRO A 284 15.29 -35.46 10.30
C PRO A 284 16.12 -36.67 9.87
N HIS A 285 15.70 -37.45 8.87
CA HIS A 285 16.41 -38.67 8.46
C HIS A 285 17.49 -38.41 7.39
N HIS A 286 17.20 -37.60 6.38
CA HIS A 286 18.08 -37.43 5.21
C HIS A 286 18.81 -36.08 5.20
N CYS A 287 18.28 -35.05 5.87
CA CYS A 287 18.91 -33.74 5.91
C CYS A 287 19.74 -33.49 7.19
N CYS A 288 19.78 -34.44 8.14
CA CYS A 288 20.51 -34.31 9.40
C CYS A 288 22.01 -33.98 9.20
N LEU A 289 22.69 -34.70 8.30
CA LEU A 289 24.10 -34.47 7.98
C LEU A 289 24.35 -33.04 7.44
N LEU A 290 23.46 -32.54 6.58
CA LEU A 290 23.57 -31.18 6.04
C LEU A 290 23.25 -30.12 7.10
N GLN A 291 22.29 -30.39 7.98
CA GLN A 291 21.96 -29.52 9.11
C GLN A 291 23.09 -29.49 10.14
N GLU A 292 23.79 -30.59 10.38
CA GLU A 292 24.96 -30.65 11.26
C GLU A 292 26.11 -29.79 10.71
N VAL A 293 26.38 -29.86 9.40
CA VAL A 293 27.44 -29.08 8.76
C VAL A 293 27.11 -27.59 8.68
N THR A 294 25.83 -27.23 8.54
CA THR A 294 25.38 -25.83 8.38
C THR A 294 24.91 -25.15 9.67
N GLY A 295 24.87 -25.90 10.79
CA GLY A 295 24.47 -25.38 12.11
C GLY A 295 22.96 -25.27 12.32
N GLY A 296 22.16 -26.04 11.58
CA GLY A 296 20.69 -26.06 11.66
C GLY A 296 20.13 -26.86 12.84
N ALA A 297 20.92 -27.78 13.42
CA ALA A 297 20.54 -28.55 14.60
C ALA A 297 21.24 -28.01 15.86
N ILE A 298 20.53 -28.06 16.99
CA ILE A 298 21.04 -27.68 18.31
C ILE A 298 22.09 -28.74 18.73
N SER A 299 23.33 -28.63 18.28
CA SER A 299 24.44 -29.37 18.88
C SER A 299 25.64 -28.48 19.17
N SER A 300 26.13 -28.72 20.38
CA SER A 300 27.28 -28.12 21.02
C SER A 300 28.55 -28.45 20.25
N GLU A 301 29.12 -27.48 19.55
CA GLU A 301 30.56 -27.16 19.56
C GLU A 301 30.83 -26.09 18.48
N LYS A 302 31.00 -24.86 18.96
CA LYS A 302 31.37 -23.70 18.16
C LYS A 302 32.78 -23.91 17.59
N CYS A 303 32.92 -24.47 16.39
CA CYS A 303 34.11 -24.14 15.59
C CYS A 303 34.02 -24.38 14.07
N ASN A 304 33.09 -25.19 13.56
CA ASN A 304 33.22 -25.68 12.18
C ASN A 304 31.93 -25.66 11.32
N THR A 305 30.96 -24.81 11.64
CA THR A 305 29.76 -24.62 10.79
C THR A 305 30.10 -23.85 9.52
N VAL A 306 29.51 -24.24 8.38
CA VAL A 306 29.63 -23.50 7.11
C VAL A 306 28.44 -22.55 6.98
N PRO A 307 28.62 -21.23 7.19
CA PRO A 307 27.53 -20.27 7.09
C PRO A 307 27.13 -20.02 5.63
N GLY A 308 25.89 -19.61 5.41
CA GLY A 308 25.41 -19.12 4.10
C GLY A 308 24.45 -20.06 3.36
N TYR A 309 24.15 -21.23 3.92
CA TYR A 309 23.25 -22.22 3.35
C TYR A 309 21.92 -22.28 4.08
N ASP A 310 20.84 -22.53 3.33
CA ASP A 310 19.51 -22.81 3.84
C ASP A 310 18.85 -23.90 2.97
N PHE A 311 19.38 -25.12 3.07
CA PHE A 311 18.92 -26.28 2.30
C PHE A 311 17.43 -26.57 2.49
N LEU A 312 16.86 -26.29 3.66
CA LEU A 312 15.43 -26.46 3.90
C LEU A 312 14.59 -25.54 2.99
N VAL A 313 14.98 -24.27 2.90
CA VAL A 313 14.24 -23.25 2.16
C VAL A 313 14.52 -23.30 0.67
N ASN A 314 15.78 -23.52 0.27
CA ASN A 314 16.21 -23.38 -1.11
C ASN A 314 16.32 -24.71 -1.86
N SER A 315 16.42 -25.85 -1.16
CA SER A 315 16.49 -27.19 -1.77
C SER A 315 15.23 -28.00 -1.53
N VAL A 316 14.79 -28.12 -0.27
CA VAL A 316 13.71 -29.05 0.08
C VAL A 316 12.34 -28.48 -0.27
N TRP A 317 12.04 -27.28 0.21
CA TRP A 317 10.73 -26.65 -0.01
C TRP A 317 10.35 -26.48 -1.49
N PRO A 318 11.23 -25.99 -2.39
CA PRO A 318 10.88 -25.79 -3.80
C PRO A 318 10.58 -27.12 -4.50
N GLU A 319 11.29 -28.18 -4.14
CA GLU A 319 11.09 -29.53 -4.69
C GLU A 319 9.78 -30.14 -4.21
N ILE A 320 9.43 -29.98 -2.92
CA ILE A 320 8.12 -30.40 -2.40
C ILE A 320 7.00 -29.67 -3.12
N VAL A 321 7.07 -28.34 -3.22
CA VAL A 321 6.03 -27.54 -3.89
C VAL A 321 5.88 -27.95 -5.35
N ARG A 322 7.00 -28.11 -6.07
CA ARG A 322 6.99 -28.56 -7.46
C ARG A 322 6.34 -29.93 -7.61
N GLY A 323 6.72 -30.89 -6.76
CA GLY A 323 6.11 -32.23 -6.76
C GLY A 323 4.60 -32.19 -6.49
N LEU A 324 4.15 -31.39 -5.52
CA LEU A 324 2.72 -31.20 -5.24
C LEU A 324 1.98 -30.53 -6.40
N GLU A 325 2.58 -29.53 -7.05
CA GLU A 325 1.97 -28.81 -8.17
C GLU A 325 1.89 -29.66 -9.45
N GLU A 326 2.93 -30.45 -9.76
CA GLU A 326 3.01 -31.26 -10.98
C GLU A 326 2.25 -32.57 -10.86
N LYS A 327 2.32 -33.25 -9.71
CA LYS A 327 1.75 -34.59 -9.52
C LYS A 327 0.39 -34.61 -8.84
N LEU A 328 -0.01 -33.53 -8.16
CA LEU A 328 -1.31 -33.47 -7.47
C LEU A 328 -2.09 -32.19 -7.84
N PRO A 329 -2.37 -31.92 -9.12
CA PRO A 329 -3.15 -30.75 -9.52
C PRO A 329 -4.58 -30.78 -8.96
N SER A 330 -5.13 -31.98 -8.73
CA SER A 330 -6.45 -32.19 -8.12
C SER A 330 -6.55 -31.71 -6.67
N LEU A 331 -5.42 -31.55 -5.97
CA LEU A 331 -5.34 -31.01 -4.61
C LEU A 331 -5.92 -29.59 -4.53
N PHE A 332 -5.66 -28.78 -5.55
CA PHE A 332 -5.99 -27.35 -5.58
C PHE A 332 -7.37 -27.05 -6.20
N ASN A 333 -8.13 -28.07 -6.59
CA ASN A 333 -9.40 -27.89 -7.28
C ASN A 333 -10.52 -27.45 -6.31
N PRO A 334 -11.11 -26.25 -6.49
CA PRO A 334 -12.19 -25.76 -5.62
C PRO A 334 -13.57 -26.37 -5.93
N GLY A 335 -13.68 -27.29 -6.91
CA GLY A 335 -14.97 -27.81 -7.40
C GLY A 335 -15.86 -28.44 -6.31
N ASN A 336 -15.28 -29.18 -5.37
CA ASN A 336 -15.96 -29.61 -4.15
C ASN A 336 -15.43 -28.79 -2.96
N PRO A 337 -16.25 -27.90 -2.37
CA PRO A 337 -15.76 -26.99 -1.35
C PRO A 337 -15.49 -27.69 0.00
N ASP A 338 -16.19 -28.78 0.35
CA ASP A 338 -15.93 -29.50 1.61
C ASP A 338 -14.55 -30.17 1.56
N VAL A 339 -14.29 -30.92 0.48
CA VAL A 339 -13.00 -31.59 0.24
C VAL A 339 -11.87 -30.57 0.07
N PHE A 340 -12.13 -29.43 -0.59
CA PHE A 340 -11.13 -28.37 -0.73
C PHE A 340 -10.74 -27.76 0.62
N HIS A 341 -11.71 -27.52 1.52
CA HIS A 341 -11.44 -26.98 2.85
C HIS A 341 -10.62 -27.95 3.70
N GLU A 342 -10.98 -29.24 3.68
CA GLU A 342 -10.27 -30.30 4.38
C GLU A 342 -8.81 -30.39 3.89
N LYS A 343 -8.61 -30.53 2.58
CA LYS A 343 -7.29 -30.58 1.95
C LYS A 343 -6.46 -29.33 2.29
N TYR A 344 -7.05 -28.14 2.16
CA TYR A 344 -6.40 -26.88 2.50
C TYR A 344 -5.95 -26.84 3.97
N THR A 345 -6.81 -27.28 4.90
CA THR A 345 -6.53 -27.27 6.33
C THR A 345 -5.37 -28.22 6.67
N ILE A 346 -5.38 -29.43 6.11
CA ILE A 346 -4.29 -30.41 6.26
C ILE A 346 -2.99 -29.84 5.68
N SER A 347 -3.01 -29.28 4.47
CA SER A 347 -1.84 -28.67 3.83
C SER A 347 -1.28 -27.50 4.65
N MET A 348 -2.12 -26.64 5.22
CA MET A 348 -1.67 -25.52 6.05
C MET A 348 -1.13 -25.96 7.42
N ASN A 349 -1.61 -27.09 7.95
CA ASN A 349 -0.99 -27.71 9.12
C ASN A 349 0.40 -28.27 8.77
N PHE A 350 0.54 -28.92 7.62
CA PHE A 350 1.86 -29.35 7.10
C PHE A 350 2.83 -28.17 6.98
N VAL A 351 2.43 -27.05 6.38
CA VAL A 351 3.28 -25.85 6.27
C VAL A 351 3.70 -25.34 7.66
N ARG A 352 2.77 -25.28 8.63
CA ARG A 352 3.09 -24.86 10.00
C ARG A 352 4.07 -25.81 10.69
N THR A 353 3.95 -27.12 10.48
CA THR A 353 4.89 -28.10 11.03
C THR A 353 6.25 -28.00 10.36
N PHE A 354 6.30 -27.78 9.05
CA PHE A 354 7.54 -27.53 8.31
C PHE A 354 8.25 -26.26 8.81
N GLU A 355 7.51 -25.16 9.02
CA GLU A 355 8.06 -23.92 9.59
C GLU A 355 8.67 -24.12 10.98
N ARG A 356 8.12 -25.03 11.80
CA ARG A 356 8.66 -25.37 13.12
C ARG A 356 9.96 -26.16 13.04
N GLN A 357 10.21 -26.88 11.95
CA GLN A 357 11.44 -27.62 11.71
C GLN A 357 12.57 -26.73 11.15
N CYS A 358 12.29 -25.48 10.78
CA CYS A 358 13.32 -24.52 10.40
C CYS A 358 14.20 -24.17 11.62
N GLY A 359 15.52 -24.29 11.50
CA GLY A 359 16.47 -24.09 12.61
C GLY A 359 16.57 -22.65 13.15
N SER A 360 15.95 -21.65 12.51
CA SER A 360 15.95 -20.26 13.00
C SER A 360 14.76 -19.43 12.50
N GLN A 361 14.41 -18.37 13.25
CA GLN A 361 13.38 -17.41 12.83
C GLN A 361 13.75 -16.66 11.53
N ALA A 362 15.05 -16.50 11.25
CA ALA A 362 15.52 -15.90 10.01
C ALA A 362 15.24 -16.82 8.80
N SER A 363 15.43 -18.14 8.96
CA SER A 363 15.08 -19.14 7.95
C SER A 363 13.57 -19.16 7.68
N VAL A 364 12.72 -19.09 8.73
CA VAL A 364 11.26 -19.00 8.56
C VAL A 364 10.85 -17.74 7.78
N LYS A 365 11.46 -16.58 8.08
CA LYS A 365 11.20 -15.36 7.31
C LYS A 365 11.59 -15.52 5.84
N ARG A 366 12.72 -16.19 5.58
CA ARG A 366 13.21 -16.46 4.23
C ARG A 366 12.29 -17.42 3.48
N LEU A 367 11.82 -18.48 4.14
CA LEU A 367 10.81 -19.41 3.62
C LEU A 367 9.55 -18.68 3.17
N ARG A 368 8.99 -17.83 4.03
CA ARG A 368 7.78 -17.06 3.72
C ARG A 368 7.95 -16.05 2.59
N SER A 369 9.18 -15.58 2.35
CA SER A 369 9.52 -14.71 1.22
C SER A 369 9.90 -15.47 -0.06
N HIS A 370 10.03 -16.80 0.02
CA HIS A 370 10.52 -17.59 -1.10
C HIS A 370 9.45 -17.68 -2.22
N PRO A 371 9.82 -17.55 -3.52
CA PRO A 371 8.87 -17.60 -4.63
C PRO A 371 7.99 -18.86 -4.64
N ALA A 372 8.55 -20.03 -4.33
CA ALA A 372 7.78 -21.29 -4.24
C ALA A 372 6.72 -21.27 -3.13
N TYR A 373 6.98 -20.60 -2.00
CA TYR A 373 5.99 -20.44 -0.92
C TYR A 373 4.81 -19.57 -1.38
N HIS A 374 5.10 -18.50 -2.13
CA HIS A 374 4.06 -17.67 -2.73
C HIS A 374 3.30 -18.42 -3.83
N SER A 375 3.98 -19.18 -4.70
CA SER A 375 3.35 -20.02 -5.72
C SER A 375 2.35 -20.98 -5.10
N PHE A 376 2.80 -21.77 -4.11
CA PHE A 376 1.97 -22.72 -3.40
C PHE A 376 0.70 -22.07 -2.82
N ASN A 377 0.85 -20.93 -2.13
CA ASN A 377 -0.29 -20.22 -1.56
C ASN A 377 -1.23 -19.62 -2.63
N ASN A 378 -0.69 -19.14 -3.74
CA ASN A 378 -1.48 -18.56 -4.83
C ASN A 378 -2.26 -19.61 -5.64
N LYS A 379 -1.78 -20.87 -5.68
CA LYS A 379 -2.48 -21.98 -6.33
C LYS A 379 -3.80 -22.32 -5.62
N TRP A 380 -3.87 -22.11 -4.30
CA TRP A 380 -5.12 -22.20 -3.55
C TRP A 380 -6.04 -21.03 -3.93
N ASN A 381 -7.00 -21.29 -4.81
CA ASN A 381 -7.94 -20.28 -5.28
C ASN A 381 -9.06 -20.01 -4.26
N LEU A 382 -8.68 -19.41 -3.13
CA LEU A 382 -9.58 -19.01 -2.05
C LEU A 382 -10.74 -18.09 -2.52
N PRO A 383 -10.54 -17.18 -3.50
CA PRO A 383 -11.66 -16.42 -4.06
C PRO A 383 -12.75 -17.27 -4.70
N VAL A 384 -12.39 -18.28 -5.49
CA VAL A 384 -13.37 -19.19 -6.13
C VAL A 384 -14.05 -20.07 -5.09
N TYR A 385 -13.30 -20.60 -4.12
CA TYR A 385 -13.87 -21.32 -2.98
C TYR A 385 -14.93 -20.47 -2.27
N PHE A 386 -14.59 -19.21 -1.93
CA PHE A 386 -15.53 -18.30 -1.28
C PHE A 386 -16.74 -18.02 -2.17
N GLN A 387 -16.58 -17.88 -3.49
CA GLN A 387 -17.68 -17.65 -4.42
C GLN A 387 -18.66 -18.83 -4.46
N ILE A 388 -18.17 -20.06 -4.44
CA ILE A 388 -19.02 -21.27 -4.39
C ILE A 388 -19.81 -21.31 -3.08
N ARG A 389 -19.13 -21.11 -1.93
CA ARG A 389 -19.78 -21.06 -0.61
C ARG A 389 -20.77 -19.91 -0.48
N PHE A 390 -20.42 -18.74 -1.01
CA PHE A 390 -21.32 -17.58 -1.06
C PHE A 390 -22.59 -17.93 -1.84
N ARG A 391 -22.48 -18.54 -3.02
CA ARG A 391 -23.64 -18.94 -3.83
C ARG A 391 -24.49 -20.01 -3.14
N GLU A 392 -23.87 -20.96 -2.46
CA GLU A 392 -24.57 -21.98 -1.66
C GLU A 392 -25.42 -21.32 -0.56
N ILE A 393 -24.79 -20.43 0.24
CA ILE A 393 -25.46 -19.75 1.35
C ILE A 393 -26.51 -18.76 0.84
N ALA A 394 -26.10 -17.79 0.01
CA ALA A 394 -26.99 -16.75 -0.49
C ALA A 394 -28.12 -17.34 -1.35
N GLY A 395 -27.83 -18.35 -2.17
CA GLY A 395 -28.86 -19.03 -2.97
C GLY A 395 -29.89 -19.75 -2.09
N SER A 396 -29.45 -20.45 -1.05
CA SER A 396 -30.36 -21.10 -0.10
C SER A 396 -31.20 -20.08 0.70
N LEU A 397 -30.63 -18.93 1.02
CA LEU A 397 -31.30 -17.84 1.72
C LEU A 397 -32.34 -17.16 0.81
N GLU A 398 -31.96 -16.75 -0.41
CA GLU A 398 -32.88 -16.10 -1.35
C GLU A 398 -34.05 -17.00 -1.74
N ALA A 399 -33.83 -18.30 -1.90
CA ALA A 399 -34.91 -19.25 -2.13
C ALA A 399 -35.93 -19.21 -0.98
N ALA A 400 -35.46 -19.21 0.27
CA ALA A 400 -36.32 -19.13 1.45
C ALA A 400 -36.98 -17.76 1.68
N LEU A 401 -36.42 -16.68 1.13
CA LEU A 401 -37.00 -15.33 1.21
C LEU A 401 -37.99 -15.04 0.06
N THR A 402 -37.89 -15.75 -1.06
CA THR A 402 -38.74 -15.54 -2.24
C THR A 402 -40.02 -16.36 -2.18
N ASP A 403 -39.98 -17.53 -1.54
CA ASP A 403 -41.14 -18.42 -1.41
C ASP A 403 -42.21 -17.87 -0.45
N ALA A 404 -43.42 -18.44 -0.48
CA ALA A 404 -44.46 -18.11 0.49
C ALA A 404 -43.91 -18.32 1.93
N LEU A 405 -44.40 -17.56 2.91
CA LEU A 405 -43.95 -17.67 4.30
C LEU A 405 -44.26 -19.07 4.86
N GLU A 406 -43.31 -19.99 4.69
CA GLU A 406 -43.36 -21.36 5.16
C GLU A 406 -43.00 -21.46 6.64
N ASP A 407 -43.64 -22.41 7.33
CA ASP A 407 -43.31 -22.74 8.71
C ASP A 407 -41.92 -23.41 8.78
N ALA A 408 -41.19 -23.10 9.84
CA ALA A 408 -39.88 -23.69 10.10
C ALA A 408 -39.98 -25.20 10.41
N PRO A 409 -38.91 -25.97 10.16
CA PRO A 409 -38.88 -27.41 10.47
C PRO A 409 -39.08 -27.68 11.97
N ALA A 410 -39.68 -28.84 12.29
CA ALA A 410 -39.94 -29.28 13.66
C ALA A 410 -38.64 -29.34 14.48
N GLY A 411 -38.59 -28.59 15.59
CA GLY A 411 -37.40 -28.44 16.45
C GLY A 411 -36.59 -27.16 16.21
N SER A 412 -36.98 -26.32 15.25
CA SER A 412 -36.39 -24.99 15.07
C SER A 412 -36.72 -24.03 16.21
N LEU A 413 -35.78 -23.16 16.56
CA LEU A 413 -35.99 -22.03 17.49
C LEU A 413 -36.93 -20.97 16.92
N PHE A 414 -36.97 -20.86 15.59
CA PHE A 414 -37.77 -19.90 14.83
C PHE A 414 -39.06 -20.55 14.30
N CYS A 415 -40.08 -19.72 14.09
CA CYS A 415 -41.38 -20.10 13.57
C CYS A 415 -41.39 -20.14 12.03
N LEU A 416 -40.64 -19.27 11.36
CA LEU A 416 -40.59 -19.17 9.90
C LEU A 416 -39.31 -19.77 9.32
N LEU A 417 -39.43 -20.41 8.16
CA LEU A 417 -38.30 -20.96 7.42
C LEU A 417 -37.27 -19.87 7.05
N ALA A 418 -37.74 -18.68 6.67
CA ALA A 418 -36.89 -17.53 6.34
C ALA A 418 -35.96 -17.13 7.51
N SER A 419 -36.52 -17.02 8.72
CA SER A 419 -35.78 -16.67 9.94
C SER A 419 -34.80 -17.78 10.33
N HIS A 420 -35.25 -19.04 10.27
CA HIS A 420 -34.41 -20.21 10.51
C HIS A 420 -33.21 -20.25 9.56
N ARG A 421 -33.44 -20.07 8.25
CA ARG A 421 -32.40 -20.09 7.21
C ARG A 421 -31.42 -18.93 7.35
N THR A 422 -31.89 -17.76 7.78
CA THR A 422 -31.04 -16.59 8.07
C THR A 422 -30.08 -16.93 9.21
N TRP A 423 -30.59 -17.48 10.31
CA TRP A 423 -29.76 -17.87 11.45
C TRP A 423 -28.80 -19.02 11.13
N SER A 424 -29.28 -20.09 10.50
CA SER A 424 -28.44 -21.23 10.12
C SER A 424 -27.32 -20.84 9.15
N SER A 425 -27.61 -19.91 8.23
CA SER A 425 -26.62 -19.37 7.29
C SER A 425 -25.53 -18.59 8.00
N MET A 426 -25.88 -17.78 9.01
CA MET A 426 -24.91 -17.07 9.82
C MET A 426 -24.07 -18.03 10.67
N GLN A 427 -24.67 -19.02 11.31
CA GLN A 427 -23.91 -20.04 12.06
C GLN A 427 -22.95 -20.82 11.16
N ARG A 428 -23.42 -21.23 9.97
CA ARG A 428 -22.61 -21.92 8.97
C ARG A 428 -21.45 -21.06 8.46
N CYS A 429 -21.60 -19.73 8.44
CA CYS A 429 -20.49 -18.82 8.09
C CYS A 429 -19.27 -18.98 9.00
N TRP A 430 -19.49 -19.39 10.24
CA TRP A 430 -18.49 -19.49 11.29
C TRP A 430 -18.30 -20.92 11.81
N SER A 431 -18.80 -21.93 11.11
CA SER A 431 -18.51 -23.34 11.44
C SER A 431 -17.05 -23.68 11.12
N ASP A 432 -16.49 -24.68 11.80
CA ASP A 432 -15.10 -25.10 11.56
C ASP A 432 -14.90 -25.68 10.15
N GLU A 433 -15.95 -26.22 9.54
CA GLU A 433 -15.97 -26.79 8.19
C GLU A 433 -15.92 -25.74 7.05
N MET A 434 -16.21 -24.47 7.37
CA MET A 434 -16.24 -23.39 6.37
C MET A 434 -15.28 -22.26 6.69
N PHE A 435 -14.95 -22.10 7.97
CA PHE A 435 -14.09 -21.02 8.42
C PHE A 435 -12.66 -21.22 7.91
N LEU A 436 -12.17 -20.23 7.17
CA LEU A 436 -10.77 -20.10 6.80
C LEU A 436 -10.23 -18.77 7.31
N PRO A 437 -9.12 -18.74 8.06
CA PRO A 437 -8.56 -17.50 8.63
C PRO A 437 -8.34 -16.38 7.61
N LEU A 438 -7.89 -16.72 6.39
CA LEU A 438 -7.63 -15.74 5.33
C LEU A 438 -8.91 -15.12 4.73
N LEU A 439 -10.07 -15.75 4.93
CA LEU A 439 -11.37 -15.32 4.37
C LEU A 439 -12.24 -14.57 5.38
N VAL A 440 -11.75 -14.32 6.59
CA VAL A 440 -12.53 -13.68 7.66
C VAL A 440 -13.15 -12.36 7.26
N HIS A 441 -12.43 -11.49 6.55
CA HIS A 441 -12.97 -10.23 6.06
C HIS A 441 -14.20 -10.43 5.14
N ARG A 442 -14.22 -11.51 4.35
CA ARG A 442 -15.33 -11.84 3.44
C ARG A 442 -16.49 -12.52 4.17
N LEU A 443 -16.19 -13.41 5.13
CA LEU A 443 -17.19 -14.08 5.97
C LEU A 443 -17.92 -13.08 6.88
N TRP A 444 -17.19 -12.12 7.45
CA TRP A 444 -17.76 -11.02 8.21
C TRP A 444 -18.68 -10.16 7.35
N ARG A 445 -18.23 -9.77 6.15
CA ARG A 445 -19.07 -9.05 5.19
C ARG A 445 -20.33 -9.84 4.83
N LEU A 446 -20.22 -11.15 4.58
CA LEU A 446 -21.37 -12.01 4.28
C LEU A 446 -22.37 -12.04 5.44
N THR A 447 -21.89 -12.14 6.67
CA THR A 447 -22.73 -12.12 7.88
C THR A 447 -23.58 -10.84 7.94
N LEU A 448 -22.97 -9.67 7.70
CA LEU A 448 -23.68 -8.39 7.65
C LEU A 448 -24.64 -8.30 6.45
N GLN A 449 -24.26 -8.84 5.30
CA GLN A 449 -25.12 -8.88 4.11
C GLN A 449 -26.37 -9.74 4.32
N ILE A 450 -26.25 -10.88 5.00
CA ILE A 450 -27.38 -11.74 5.38
C ILE A 450 -28.37 -10.95 6.25
N LEU A 451 -27.88 -10.24 7.27
CA LEU A 451 -28.72 -9.43 8.15
C LEU A 451 -29.39 -8.27 7.41
N ALA A 452 -28.64 -7.55 6.57
CA ALA A 452 -29.18 -6.46 5.78
C ALA A 452 -30.27 -6.95 4.81
N ARG A 453 -30.04 -8.09 4.14
CA ARG A 453 -31.02 -8.67 3.22
C ARG A 453 -32.29 -9.12 3.95
N TYR A 454 -32.14 -9.73 5.13
CA TYR A 454 -33.28 -10.09 5.96
C TYR A 454 -34.07 -8.86 6.44
N SER A 455 -33.39 -7.76 6.83
CA SER A 455 -34.06 -6.50 7.16
C SER A 455 -34.85 -5.92 5.97
N VAL A 456 -34.29 -5.96 4.75
CA VAL A 456 -35.01 -5.57 3.53
C VAL A 456 -36.22 -6.46 3.29
N PHE A 457 -36.10 -7.77 3.45
CA PHE A 457 -37.23 -8.70 3.33
C PHE A 457 -38.35 -8.37 4.33
N VAL A 458 -38.03 -8.10 5.59
CA VAL A 458 -39.01 -7.68 6.60
C VAL A 458 -39.71 -6.37 6.20
N ASN A 459 -38.97 -5.42 5.62
CA ASN A 459 -39.56 -4.19 5.09
C ASN A 459 -40.43 -4.43 3.86
N GLU A 460 -40.09 -5.38 3.00
CA GLU A 460 -40.95 -5.81 1.88
C GLU A 460 -42.25 -6.46 2.40
N LEU A 461 -42.18 -7.27 3.47
CA LEU A 461 -43.37 -7.84 4.12
C LEU A 461 -44.29 -6.76 4.69
N LEU A 462 -43.74 -5.68 5.24
CA LEU A 462 -44.53 -4.52 5.69
C LEU A 462 -45.33 -3.86 4.56
N LEU A 463 -44.96 -4.02 3.29
CA LEU A 463 -45.69 -3.44 2.17
C LEU A 463 -46.78 -4.36 1.61
N ARG A 464 -46.78 -5.66 1.93
CA ARG A 464 -47.74 -6.62 1.36
C ARG A 464 -49.13 -6.51 2.00
N PRO A 465 -50.23 -6.54 1.21
CA PRO A 465 -51.59 -6.47 1.74
C PRO A 465 -51.93 -7.70 2.60
N ILE A 466 -52.74 -7.48 3.64
CA ILE A 466 -53.16 -8.55 4.57
C ILE A 466 -54.44 -9.20 4.02
N SER A 467 -54.50 -10.54 4.01
CA SER A 467 -55.75 -11.26 3.74
C SER A 467 -56.54 -11.47 5.04
N ASN A 468 -57.74 -10.89 5.11
CA ASN A 468 -58.69 -11.11 6.19
C ASN A 468 -59.66 -12.24 5.80
N GLU A 469 -59.21 -13.49 5.80
CA GLU A 469 -60.11 -14.64 5.63
C GLU A 469 -60.83 -14.96 6.95
N THR A 470 -61.92 -14.25 7.24
CA THR A 470 -62.89 -14.69 8.26
C THR A 470 -64.34 -14.70 7.78
N THR A 471 -64.63 -14.39 6.51
CA THR A 471 -65.99 -14.57 5.96
C THR A 471 -65.96 -14.98 4.49
N LYS A 472 -66.01 -16.31 4.23
CA LYS A 472 -66.80 -17.00 3.18
C LYS A 472 -66.27 -18.42 2.91
N GLU A 473 -66.45 -19.33 3.85
CA GLU A 473 -66.69 -20.72 3.46
C GLU A 473 -68.17 -20.85 3.11
N THR A 474 -68.47 -21.08 1.82
CA THR A 474 -69.45 -22.05 1.30
C THR A 474 -69.80 -21.68 -0.16
N LYS A 475 -69.05 -22.22 -1.13
CA LYS A 475 -69.58 -22.85 -2.35
C LYS A 475 -68.46 -23.36 -3.27
N LYS A 476 -68.17 -24.65 -3.08
CA LYS A 476 -67.85 -25.71 -4.05
C LYS A 476 -66.72 -25.50 -5.08
N SER A 477 -65.78 -26.44 -4.94
CA SER A 477 -64.91 -27.02 -5.96
C SER A 477 -65.66 -27.61 -7.17
N LEU A 478 -64.87 -28.05 -8.16
CA LEU A 478 -65.16 -28.54 -9.53
C LEU A 478 -65.09 -27.40 -10.57
N VAL A 479 -64.16 -27.39 -11.54
CA VAL A 479 -63.87 -28.43 -12.56
C VAL A 479 -62.37 -28.36 -12.93
N THR A 480 -61.57 -29.40 -12.69
CA THR A 480 -61.18 -30.52 -13.58
C THR A 480 -60.17 -30.18 -14.69
N VAL A 481 -58.97 -30.75 -14.49
CA VAL A 481 -57.91 -31.15 -15.42
C VAL A 481 -58.33 -31.33 -16.89
N SER A 482 -57.52 -30.77 -17.80
CA SER A 482 -57.17 -31.40 -19.07
C SER A 482 -55.70 -31.11 -19.42
N LYS A 483 -54.90 -32.18 -19.49
CA LYS A 483 -53.58 -32.28 -20.13
C LYS A 483 -53.67 -31.86 -21.61
N ASP A 484 -52.60 -31.30 -22.16
CA ASP A 484 -51.81 -32.01 -23.18
C ASP A 484 -50.45 -31.34 -23.44
N LEU A 485 -49.43 -32.21 -23.53
CA LEU A 485 -48.07 -31.94 -23.97
C LEU A 485 -48.04 -31.88 -25.51
N SER A 486 -47.27 -30.96 -26.10
CA SER A 486 -46.57 -31.23 -27.36
C SER A 486 -45.35 -30.35 -27.55
N ILE A 487 -44.29 -31.00 -28.02
CA ILE A 487 -42.93 -30.53 -28.27
C ILE A 487 -42.84 -29.99 -29.70
N SER A 488 -42.14 -28.87 -29.92
CA SER A 488 -41.41 -28.62 -31.18
C SER A 488 -40.38 -27.50 -31.05
N GLN A 489 -39.16 -27.77 -31.54
CA GLN A 489 -37.98 -26.91 -31.61
C GLN A 489 -38.06 -25.91 -32.78
N GLY A 490 -37.37 -24.78 -32.69
CA GLY A 490 -36.99 -23.98 -33.86
C GLY A 490 -36.52 -22.56 -33.55
N SER A 491 -35.28 -22.26 -33.94
CA SER A 491 -34.47 -21.04 -33.78
C SER A 491 -35.02 -19.73 -34.38
N SER A 492 -34.64 -18.57 -33.81
CA SER A 492 -33.85 -17.47 -34.42
C SER A 492 -34.17 -16.10 -33.78
N GLU A 493 -33.23 -15.18 -33.93
CA GLU A 493 -32.96 -13.97 -33.16
C GLU A 493 -33.96 -12.79 -33.34
N ASP A 494 -33.97 -11.96 -32.28
CA ASP A 494 -33.96 -10.50 -32.28
C ASP A 494 -35.26 -9.67 -32.12
N GLN A 495 -35.07 -8.59 -31.35
CA GLN A 495 -35.92 -7.42 -31.06
C GLN A 495 -36.93 -7.49 -29.91
N GLY A 496 -36.72 -6.54 -28.99
CA GLY A 496 -37.34 -6.48 -27.69
C GLY A 496 -38.79 -6.02 -27.65
N SER A 497 -39.46 -6.48 -26.61
CA SER A 497 -40.46 -5.71 -25.86
C SER A 497 -40.66 -6.41 -24.52
N CYS A 498 -40.63 -5.65 -23.43
CA CYS A 498 -40.89 -6.15 -22.09
C CYS A 498 -42.25 -6.87 -22.01
N PRO A 499 -42.34 -8.05 -21.39
CA PRO A 499 -43.49 -8.40 -20.59
C PRO A 499 -43.15 -8.08 -19.14
N SER A 500 -43.79 -7.03 -18.61
CA SER A 500 -43.81 -6.75 -17.18
C SER A 500 -44.33 -8.00 -16.47
N GLU A 501 -43.45 -8.73 -15.78
CA GLU A 501 -43.85 -9.82 -14.89
C GLU A 501 -44.71 -9.21 -13.78
N THR A 502 -46.02 -9.35 -13.94
CA THR A 502 -46.99 -9.04 -12.90
C THR A 502 -46.72 -10.00 -11.74
N LYS A 503 -45.84 -9.61 -10.80
CA LYS A 503 -45.61 -10.35 -9.56
C LYS A 503 -46.97 -10.61 -8.92
N ALA A 504 -47.34 -11.88 -8.77
CA ALA A 504 -48.54 -12.27 -8.06
C ALA A 504 -48.54 -11.58 -6.68
N ILE A 505 -49.62 -10.89 -6.34
CA ILE A 505 -49.76 -10.22 -5.06
C ILE A 505 -49.87 -11.32 -3.99
N VAL A 506 -48.77 -11.59 -3.28
CA VAL A 506 -48.75 -12.52 -2.16
C VAL A 506 -49.36 -11.82 -0.95
N TYR A 507 -50.51 -12.29 -0.50
CA TYR A 507 -51.14 -11.82 0.74
C TYR A 507 -50.45 -12.45 1.95
N ILE A 508 -50.32 -11.69 3.05
CA ILE A 508 -49.80 -12.19 4.32
C ILE A 508 -50.97 -12.48 5.27
N SER A 509 -50.93 -13.60 6.00
CA SER A 509 -51.89 -13.90 7.05
C SER A 509 -51.54 -13.18 8.37
N SER A 510 -52.55 -12.90 9.20
CA SER A 510 -52.33 -12.35 10.55
C SER A 510 -51.47 -13.26 11.44
N THR A 511 -51.50 -14.58 11.21
CA THR A 511 -50.66 -15.56 11.92
C THR A 511 -49.18 -15.41 11.55
N GLN A 512 -48.88 -15.18 10.27
CA GLN A 512 -47.53 -15.02 9.76
C GLN A 512 -46.89 -13.70 10.23
N LEU A 513 -47.64 -12.60 10.29
CA LEU A 513 -47.13 -11.33 10.85
C LEU A 513 -46.71 -11.47 12.31
N VAL A 514 -47.49 -12.22 13.09
CA VAL A 514 -47.17 -12.52 14.49
C VAL A 514 -45.89 -13.37 14.60
N TYR A 515 -45.71 -14.34 13.70
CA TYR A 515 -44.47 -15.13 13.64
C TYR A 515 -43.24 -14.33 13.24
N VAL A 516 -43.38 -13.34 12.34
CA VAL A 516 -42.27 -12.45 11.99
C VAL A 516 -41.78 -11.67 13.21
N VAL A 517 -42.69 -11.14 14.04
CA VAL A 517 -42.31 -10.41 15.26
C VAL A 517 -41.66 -11.34 16.29
N ALA A 518 -42.23 -12.53 16.50
CA ALA A 518 -41.67 -13.54 17.41
C ALA A 518 -40.25 -13.94 16.99
N ASP A 519 -40.01 -14.12 15.70
CA ASP A 519 -38.71 -14.50 15.17
C ASP A 519 -37.70 -13.36 15.19
N LEU A 520 -38.13 -12.10 14.96
CA LEU A 520 -37.26 -10.93 15.05
C LEU A 520 -36.75 -10.71 16.47
N ASP A 521 -37.61 -10.87 17.46
CA ASP A 521 -37.27 -10.75 18.87
C ASP A 521 -36.29 -11.85 19.29
N LYS A 522 -36.55 -13.11 18.90
CA LYS A 522 -35.62 -14.23 19.10
C LYS A 522 -34.28 -14.03 18.40
N LEU A 523 -34.27 -13.51 17.17
CA LEU A 523 -33.05 -13.25 16.42
C LEU A 523 -32.20 -12.18 17.12
N GLN A 524 -32.83 -11.13 17.68
CA GLN A 524 -32.13 -10.13 18.48
C GLN A 524 -31.52 -10.70 19.74
N ASP A 525 -32.21 -11.62 20.42
CA ASP A 525 -31.70 -12.28 21.62
C ASP A 525 -30.51 -13.23 21.30
N GLN A 526 -30.45 -13.79 20.09
CA GLN A 526 -29.42 -14.74 19.66
C GLN A 526 -28.18 -14.08 19.03
N LEU A 527 -28.28 -12.86 18.49
CA LEU A 527 -27.16 -12.12 17.89
C LEU A 527 -25.91 -11.99 18.81
N PRO A 528 -26.05 -11.76 20.13
CA PRO A 528 -24.91 -11.76 21.05
C PRO A 528 -24.17 -13.12 21.12
N GLU A 529 -24.88 -14.24 21.03
CA GLU A 529 -24.26 -15.58 21.05
C GLU A 529 -23.37 -15.80 19.82
N LEU A 530 -23.79 -15.28 18.65
CA LEU A 530 -22.96 -15.30 17.44
C LEU A 530 -21.65 -14.53 17.65
N LEU A 531 -21.66 -13.41 18.38
CA LEU A 531 -20.44 -12.67 18.69
C LEU A 531 -19.47 -13.46 19.56
N GLU A 532 -19.97 -14.26 20.50
CA GLU A 532 -19.13 -15.12 21.33
C GLU A 532 -18.44 -16.22 20.50
N ILE A 533 -19.05 -16.67 19.40
CA ILE A 533 -18.41 -17.61 18.45
C ILE A 533 -17.36 -16.91 17.58
N VAL A 534 -17.62 -15.67 17.16
CA VAL A 534 -16.76 -14.91 16.24
C VAL A 534 -15.50 -14.38 16.94
N LYS A 535 -15.62 -13.85 18.17
CA LYS A 535 -14.51 -13.26 18.93
C LYS A 535 -13.25 -14.14 19.00
N PRO A 536 -13.31 -15.42 19.47
CA PRO A 536 -12.11 -16.24 19.58
C PRO A 536 -11.46 -16.51 18.21
N LYS A 537 -12.27 -16.65 17.16
CA LYS A 537 -11.79 -16.86 15.78
C LYS A 537 -11.07 -15.62 15.22
N LEU A 538 -11.49 -14.41 15.62
CA LEU A 538 -10.81 -13.16 15.28
C LEU A 538 -9.51 -12.96 16.08
N GLU A 539 -9.51 -13.34 17.36
CA GLU A 539 -8.31 -13.26 18.22
C GLU A 539 -7.16 -14.13 17.70
N ILE A 540 -7.47 -15.35 17.22
CA ILE A 540 -6.48 -16.26 16.62
C ILE A 540 -5.74 -15.61 15.43
N ILE A 541 -6.40 -14.69 14.72
CA ILE A 541 -5.84 -13.99 13.55
C ILE A 541 -5.05 -12.74 13.96
N GLY A 542 -5.02 -12.43 15.26
CA GLY A 542 -4.37 -11.23 15.80
C GLY A 542 -5.20 -9.97 15.60
N PHE A 543 -6.51 -10.09 15.37
CA PHE A 543 -7.40 -8.94 15.28
C PHE A 543 -7.61 -8.33 16.68
N LYS A 544 -7.31 -7.04 16.81
CA LYS A 544 -7.36 -6.32 18.10
C LYS A 544 -8.47 -5.29 18.19
N ASN A 545 -9.07 -4.90 17.06
CA ASN A 545 -9.97 -3.75 16.99
C ASN A 545 -11.45 -4.15 17.04
N PHE A 546 -11.89 -4.68 18.17
CA PHE A 546 -13.29 -5.11 18.36
C PHE A 546 -14.31 -3.97 18.29
N SER A 547 -13.88 -2.71 18.31
CA SER A 547 -14.78 -1.57 18.09
C SER A 547 -15.43 -1.59 16.70
N SER A 548 -14.77 -2.18 15.69
CA SER A 548 -15.31 -2.31 14.32
C SER A 548 -16.48 -3.29 14.21
N ILE A 549 -16.81 -4.02 15.30
CA ILE A 549 -17.98 -4.89 15.40
C ILE A 549 -19.26 -4.08 15.64
N SER A 550 -19.16 -2.75 15.86
CA SER A 550 -20.32 -1.85 15.98
C SER A 550 -21.30 -1.92 14.80
N ALA A 551 -20.85 -2.32 13.61
CA ALA A 551 -21.72 -2.55 12.45
C ALA A 551 -22.81 -3.61 12.71
N LEU A 552 -22.57 -4.54 13.64
CA LEU A 552 -23.60 -5.49 14.08
C LEU A 552 -24.67 -4.81 14.95
N GLN A 553 -24.26 -3.85 15.79
CA GLN A 553 -25.19 -3.03 16.57
C GLN A 553 -26.08 -2.20 15.64
N ASP A 554 -25.52 -1.61 14.57
CA ASP A 554 -26.32 -0.88 13.56
C ASP A 554 -27.34 -1.80 12.87
N SER A 555 -26.95 -3.04 12.56
CA SER A 555 -27.84 -4.05 11.98
C SER A 555 -28.95 -4.46 12.97
N GLN A 556 -28.61 -4.62 14.25
CA GLN A 556 -29.56 -4.90 15.32
C GLN A 556 -30.56 -3.75 15.51
N MET A 557 -30.08 -2.51 15.48
CA MET A 557 -30.93 -1.31 15.54
C MET A 557 -31.90 -1.26 14.35
N SER A 558 -31.43 -1.54 13.13
CA SER A 558 -32.29 -1.60 11.94
C SER A 558 -33.40 -2.66 12.05
N LEU A 559 -33.10 -3.84 12.60
CA LEU A 559 -34.10 -4.88 12.83
C LEU A 559 -35.08 -4.51 13.96
N SER A 560 -34.59 -3.88 15.03
CA SER A 560 -35.43 -3.40 16.13
C SER A 560 -36.40 -2.30 15.70
N ALA A 561 -35.98 -1.44 14.77
CA ALA A 561 -36.81 -0.37 14.22
C ALA A 561 -38.04 -0.89 13.47
N CYS A 562 -38.01 -2.12 12.94
CA CYS A 562 -39.16 -2.74 12.26
C CYS A 562 -40.25 -3.23 13.23
N ILE A 563 -39.91 -3.54 14.48
CA ILE A 563 -40.84 -4.14 15.46
C ILE A 563 -42.03 -3.21 15.78
N PRO A 564 -41.86 -1.90 16.04
CA PRO A 564 -42.96 -0.98 16.27
C PRO A 564 -43.94 -0.89 15.09
N PHE A 565 -43.44 -0.82 13.85
CA PHE A 565 -44.28 -0.74 12.65
C PHE A 565 -45.09 -2.04 12.43
N LEU A 566 -44.46 -3.20 12.66
CA LEU A 566 -45.17 -4.49 12.61
C LEU A 566 -46.24 -4.56 13.69
N SER A 567 -45.93 -4.08 14.90
CA SER A 567 -46.87 -4.04 16.03
C SER A 567 -48.08 -3.15 15.75
N GLU A 568 -47.87 -1.94 15.22
CA GLU A 568 -48.96 -1.03 14.85
C GLU A 568 -49.86 -1.64 13.76
N ARG A 569 -49.26 -2.33 12.77
CA ARG A 569 -50.01 -3.01 11.72
C ARG A 569 -50.85 -4.18 12.26
N ILE A 570 -50.32 -4.95 13.22
CA ILE A 570 -51.04 -6.03 13.89
C ILE A 570 -52.19 -5.46 14.72
N ILE A 571 -51.95 -4.39 15.49
CA ILE A 571 -52.97 -3.69 16.27
C ILE A 571 -54.11 -3.22 15.37
N LYS A 572 -53.79 -2.55 14.25
CA LYS A 572 -54.77 -2.05 13.29
C LYS A 572 -55.60 -3.17 12.65
N ASN A 573 -54.98 -4.31 12.33
CA ASN A 573 -55.70 -5.45 11.77
C ASN A 573 -56.65 -6.09 12.80
N LEU A 574 -56.16 -6.30 14.03
CA LEU A 574 -56.98 -6.81 15.13
C LEU A 574 -58.15 -5.85 15.41
N SER A 575 -57.90 -4.54 15.40
CA SER A 575 -58.92 -3.52 15.64
C SER A 575 -59.95 -3.43 14.51
N GLU A 576 -59.54 -3.54 13.25
CA GLU A 576 -60.44 -3.60 12.08
C GLU A 576 -61.28 -4.88 12.05
N SER A 577 -60.68 -6.02 12.39
CA SER A 577 -61.39 -7.31 12.50
C SER A 577 -62.45 -7.28 13.60
N CYS A 578 -62.10 -6.74 14.77
CA CYS A 578 -63.05 -6.51 15.87
C CYS A 578 -64.16 -5.53 15.47
N PHE A 579 -63.79 -4.36 14.92
CA PHE A 579 -64.73 -3.32 14.52
C PHE A 579 -65.72 -3.79 13.44
N SER A 580 -65.27 -4.62 12.50
CA SER A 580 -66.14 -5.20 11.47
C SER A 580 -67.28 -6.04 12.07
N CYS A 581 -67.01 -6.76 13.15
CA CYS A 581 -68.01 -7.50 13.92
C CYS A 581 -68.88 -6.58 14.77
N LEU A 582 -68.29 -5.53 15.37
CA LEU A 582 -69.02 -4.54 16.17
C LEU A 582 -69.98 -3.67 15.34
N LYS A 583 -69.75 -3.47 14.04
CA LYS A 583 -70.74 -2.82 13.16
C LYS A 583 -72.11 -3.51 13.18
N SER A 584 -72.16 -4.81 13.43
CA SER A 584 -73.42 -5.54 13.59
C SER A 584 -74.25 -5.06 14.80
N ALA A 585 -73.65 -4.38 15.77
CA ALA A 585 -74.36 -3.73 16.87
C ALA A 585 -75.31 -2.62 16.39
N LEU A 586 -75.00 -1.95 15.28
CA LEU A 586 -75.87 -0.91 14.68
C LEU A 586 -77.18 -1.50 14.12
N GLU A 587 -77.22 -2.81 13.84
CA GLU A 587 -78.42 -3.51 13.40
C GLU A 587 -79.32 -3.94 14.58
N VAL A 588 -78.82 -3.89 15.82
CA VAL A 588 -79.59 -4.30 17.01
C VAL A 588 -80.86 -3.46 17.21
N PRO A 589 -80.83 -2.11 17.11
CA PRO A 589 -82.06 -1.32 17.16
C PRO A 589 -83.08 -1.69 16.08
N ARG A 590 -82.64 -2.13 14.89
CA ARG A 590 -83.55 -2.55 13.80
C ARG A 590 -84.19 -3.91 14.08
N LEU A 591 -83.52 -4.78 14.82
CA LEU A 591 -84.03 -6.11 15.19
C LEU A 591 -85.10 -6.06 16.30
N TYR A 592 -85.05 -5.05 17.18
CA TYR A 592 -85.91 -4.93 18.37
C TYR A 592 -86.90 -3.74 18.33
N ARG A 593 -86.67 -2.69 17.51
CA ARG A 593 -87.69 -1.63 17.34
C ARG A 593 -88.88 -2.17 16.57
N ARG A 594 -90.08 -2.05 17.17
CA ARG A 594 -91.38 -2.48 16.60
C ARG A 594 -91.52 -4.00 16.41
N THR A 595 -90.77 -4.80 17.15
CA THR A 595 -90.97 -6.25 17.25
C THR A 595 -91.38 -6.58 18.70
N ASN A 596 -92.41 -7.41 18.91
CA ASN A 596 -92.81 -7.92 20.25
C ASN A 596 -91.84 -8.99 20.77
N LYS A 597 -90.53 -8.81 20.55
CA LYS A 597 -89.50 -9.75 21.02
C LYS A 597 -89.17 -9.43 22.48
N GLU A 598 -89.03 -10.48 23.29
CA GLU A 598 -88.61 -10.37 24.69
C GLU A 598 -87.20 -9.81 24.83
N VAL A 599 -86.89 -9.23 25.99
CA VAL A 599 -85.58 -8.65 26.29
C VAL A 599 -84.51 -9.75 26.24
N PRO A 600 -83.35 -9.55 25.57
CA PRO A 600 -82.33 -10.59 25.46
C PRO A 600 -81.76 -10.98 26.83
N THR A 601 -81.75 -12.28 27.14
CA THR A 601 -81.11 -12.87 28.33
C THR A 601 -79.74 -13.51 28.03
N VAL A 602 -79.35 -13.58 26.75
CA VAL A 602 -78.10 -14.20 26.28
C VAL A 602 -77.26 -13.15 25.53
N ALA A 603 -75.94 -13.27 25.63
CA ALA A 603 -74.99 -12.41 24.92
C ALA A 603 -75.25 -12.44 23.40
N SER A 604 -75.10 -11.28 22.74
CA SER A 604 -75.30 -11.18 21.30
C SER A 604 -74.14 -11.85 20.55
N SER A 605 -74.45 -12.63 19.50
CA SER A 605 -73.47 -13.41 18.75
C SER A 605 -72.33 -12.59 18.12
N TYR A 606 -72.54 -11.30 17.88
CA TYR A 606 -71.50 -10.40 17.38
C TYR A 606 -70.40 -10.13 18.43
N VAL A 607 -70.71 -10.21 19.73
CA VAL A 607 -69.74 -10.01 20.82
C VAL A 607 -68.72 -11.14 20.84
N ASP A 608 -69.19 -12.39 20.73
CA ASP A 608 -68.29 -13.55 20.60
C ASP A 608 -67.44 -13.47 19.34
N CYS A 609 -68.01 -13.02 18.21
CA CYS A 609 -67.26 -12.80 16.98
C CYS A 609 -66.23 -11.67 17.10
N ALA A 610 -66.53 -10.59 17.83
CA ALA A 610 -65.60 -9.49 18.07
C ALA A 610 -64.45 -9.88 19.01
N LEU A 611 -64.68 -10.79 19.96
CA LEU A 611 -63.67 -11.25 20.92
C LEU A 611 -62.80 -12.40 20.38
N LYS A 612 -63.24 -13.14 19.36
CA LYS A 612 -62.49 -14.25 18.74
C LYS A 612 -61.04 -13.91 18.32
N PRO A 613 -60.75 -12.76 17.66
CA PRO A 613 -59.38 -12.39 17.29
C PRO A 613 -58.45 -12.19 18.49
N PHE A 614 -58.98 -11.62 19.58
CA PHE A 614 -58.23 -11.42 20.82
C PHE A 614 -58.02 -12.73 21.58
N TYR A 615 -59.04 -13.60 21.62
CA TYR A 615 -58.91 -14.93 22.17
C TYR A 615 -57.87 -15.77 21.40
N TRP A 616 -57.88 -15.70 20.06
CA TRP A 616 -56.88 -16.35 19.22
C TRP A 616 -55.45 -15.88 19.55
N LEU A 617 -55.23 -14.58 19.72
CA LEU A 617 -53.93 -14.03 20.12
C LEU A 617 -53.52 -14.49 21.53
N GLN A 618 -54.46 -14.50 22.48
CA GLN A 618 -54.20 -14.81 23.88
C GLN A 618 -54.06 -16.31 24.20
N SER A 619 -54.77 -17.19 23.50
CA SER A 619 -54.74 -18.64 23.75
C SER A 619 -53.87 -19.39 22.73
N GLY A 620 -53.79 -18.92 21.48
CA GLY A 620 -53.10 -19.63 20.40
C GLY A 620 -51.64 -19.22 20.19
N GLN A 621 -51.23 -18.04 20.65
CA GLN A 621 -49.89 -17.48 20.37
C GLN A 621 -49.07 -17.12 21.63
N LYS A 622 -49.59 -17.44 22.82
CA LYS A 622 -49.01 -17.08 24.13
C LYS A 622 -47.62 -17.69 24.37
N ASP A 623 -47.38 -18.89 23.87
CA ASP A 623 -46.11 -19.60 24.08
C ASP A 623 -44.99 -19.14 23.14
N LYS A 624 -45.31 -18.33 22.12
CA LYS A 624 -44.36 -17.91 21.08
C LYS A 624 -43.89 -16.45 21.19
N LEU A 625 -44.61 -15.61 21.93
CA LEU A 625 -44.34 -14.17 22.08
C LEU A 625 -44.02 -13.81 23.55
N LYS A 626 -43.23 -12.76 23.76
CA LYS A 626 -43.05 -12.17 25.10
C LYS A 626 -44.41 -11.64 25.62
N GLN A 627 -44.73 -11.96 26.87
CA GLN A 627 -46.03 -11.63 27.48
C GLN A 627 -46.34 -10.11 27.49
N ALA A 628 -45.32 -9.27 27.59
CA ALA A 628 -45.44 -7.81 27.52
C ALA A 628 -45.93 -7.32 26.14
N ILE A 629 -45.47 -7.93 25.04
CA ILE A 629 -45.87 -7.57 23.68
C ILE A 629 -47.34 -7.93 23.44
N VAL A 630 -47.76 -9.11 23.93
CA VAL A 630 -49.16 -9.56 23.84
C VAL A 630 -50.09 -8.61 24.60
N GLN A 631 -49.73 -8.20 25.82
CA GLN A 631 -50.52 -7.24 26.61
C GLN A 631 -50.62 -5.89 25.90
N GLN A 632 -49.51 -5.37 25.38
CA GLN A 632 -49.48 -4.10 24.65
C GLN A 632 -50.38 -4.14 23.40
N TRP A 633 -50.36 -5.23 22.63
CA TRP A 633 -51.21 -5.37 21.46
C TRP A 633 -52.69 -5.50 21.81
N LEU A 634 -53.03 -6.23 22.88
CA LEU A 634 -54.40 -6.34 23.38
C LEU A 634 -54.95 -4.99 23.84
N GLU A 635 -54.19 -4.25 24.67
CA GLU A 635 -54.58 -2.92 25.14
C GLU A 635 -54.72 -1.93 23.98
N GLY A 636 -53.75 -1.90 23.08
CA GLY A 636 -53.77 -1.04 21.89
C GLY A 636 -54.98 -1.31 20.99
N ALA A 637 -55.21 -2.58 20.62
CA ALA A 637 -56.30 -2.93 19.73
C ALA A 637 -57.68 -2.78 20.39
N LEU A 638 -57.84 -3.07 21.68
CA LEU A 638 -59.09 -2.82 22.42
C LEU A 638 -59.38 -1.33 22.54
N SER A 639 -58.36 -0.51 22.83
CA SER A 639 -58.52 0.95 22.90
C SER A 639 -58.93 1.54 21.54
N GLU A 640 -58.31 1.10 20.45
CA GLU A 640 -58.65 1.58 19.10
C GLU A 640 -60.04 1.11 18.66
N SER A 641 -60.42 -0.13 18.97
CA SER A 641 -61.76 -0.68 18.66
C SER A 641 -62.89 -0.06 19.48
N THR A 642 -62.63 0.45 20.68
CA THR A 642 -63.65 1.10 21.54
C THR A 642 -63.76 2.60 21.31
N HIS A 643 -62.72 3.22 20.78
CA HIS A 643 -62.72 4.65 20.43
C HIS A 643 -63.32 4.92 19.04
N ARG A 644 -63.24 3.97 18.10
CA ARG A 644 -63.95 4.02 16.81
C ARG A 644 -65.42 3.62 16.96
#